data_AF-A0A095XYW3-F1
#
_entry.id   AF-A0A095XYW3-F1
#
_cell.length_a   1.000
_cell.length_b   1.000
_cell.length_c   1.000
_cell.angle_alpha   90.00
_cell.angle_beta   90.00
_cell.angle_gamma   90.00
#
_symmetry.space_group_name_H-M   'P 1'
#
loop_
_entity.id
_entity.type
_entity.pdbx_description
1 polymer ?
#
loop_
_entity_poly.entity_id
_entity_poly.type
_entity_poly.pdbx_seq_one_letter_code
_entity_poly.pdbx_strand_id
1 'polypeptide(L)'
;MYQVKVNIHGYYDEIVNEESTNYHKISLGTGFTTTEIGQPAMPTIPQLIALPTNRLCTSSISEDKWVDVTIGRIHPYQKPLLETEQSAKFVVNESVYNQDLYKTFLINRSDTSIWRDIRNIAFSICPFKYFPQTNKLSVLTEFVFTVRFSPQSDMPNSRIKQKNLSIFDNNFLVSNDVLSTDNTSYDYLIIVGDNSDLLGSQALKNFCKWKAIKGYKTKIVSIATTGASCSSIKKIIESEYNVNKSLSYVLFIGDDDRIPMYNKRSFQTSDILKSDYWYGCMDGDSDFQADIVVGRFSTNVVDELENMVNKTIVYESTDNQYAQYAQLIANKEYAPGKYQRCCEDIRTANYNTPITFIKTYGASTSNGGTNATNADIISRINEGVNIVNYRGHGDWDQWWNWNSQNQSFYNNDADLLRNTTYPVIFGIACTTADIRNHTCLLETFMKSKYGSAAYLGATVPSYTEANHTFDKILFKELLNNNIVNVGNLNLNAHIKNISERGDFTSKDNAFCYICGNDPALEIWTQRPQTFKNVTVSNQNDGIYINVDGVSDYMVSVVSKEGELRYKKTSMSNTITLSDYNTEDLIYLSKHNYIPFKIEIQNSNPNTIYIQNRVFNGSEIINGDKIEVGYDVTSSIPYGNVIINNGANLRLNSTSETIIKNGFECQKGATFIVE
;
A
#
# COMPACT_ATOMS: atom_id res chain seq x y z
N MET A 1 19.63 18.62 -16.83
CA MET A 1 20.81 17.93 -16.27
C MET A 1 20.50 17.62 -14.82
N TYR A 2 20.88 16.46 -14.33
CA TYR A 2 20.82 16.11 -12.91
C TYR A 2 22.24 16.08 -12.34
N GLN A 3 22.42 16.64 -11.14
CA GLN A 3 23.70 16.64 -10.44
C GLN A 3 23.47 16.42 -8.95
N VAL A 4 24.26 15.54 -8.36
CA VAL A 4 24.28 15.32 -6.92
C VAL A 4 25.73 15.29 -6.44
N LYS A 5 26.02 16.09 -5.41
CA LYS A 5 27.31 16.04 -4.71
C LYS A 5 27.20 14.97 -3.62
N VAL A 6 28.11 14.03 -3.64
CA VAL A 6 28.19 12.94 -2.67
C VAL A 6 29.41 13.16 -1.79
N ASN A 7 29.19 13.11 -0.47
CA ASN A 7 30.26 13.11 0.53
C ASN A 7 30.16 11.83 1.35
N ILE A 8 31.20 11.01 1.31
CA ILE A 8 31.29 9.77 2.09
C ILE A 8 32.13 10.08 3.33
N HIS A 9 31.46 10.19 4.47
CA HIS A 9 32.12 10.47 5.75
C HIS A 9 32.75 9.22 6.38
N GLY A 10 32.31 8.04 5.98
CA GLY A 10 32.79 6.76 6.47
C GLY A 10 31.98 5.59 5.91
N TYR A 11 32.31 4.39 6.36
CA TYR A 11 31.58 3.16 6.07
C TYR A 11 31.55 2.30 7.34
N TYR A 12 30.57 1.41 7.46
CA TYR A 12 30.53 0.40 8.50
C TYR A 12 31.40 -0.78 8.09
N ASP A 13 32.14 -1.34 9.04
CA ASP A 13 32.99 -2.52 8.86
C ASP A 13 32.61 -3.58 9.90
N GLU A 14 32.06 -4.69 9.43
CA GLU A 14 31.76 -5.86 10.23
C GLU A 14 32.77 -6.96 9.92
N ILE A 15 33.53 -7.39 10.94
CA ILE A 15 34.46 -8.51 10.79
C ILE A 15 33.70 -9.82 10.97
N VAL A 16 33.74 -10.66 9.94
CA VAL A 16 33.14 -12.00 9.93
C VAL A 16 34.22 -13.05 9.75
N ASN A 17 34.09 -14.20 10.43
CA ASN A 17 35.02 -15.30 10.29
C ASN A 17 34.43 -16.37 9.37
N GLU A 18 35.09 -16.61 8.24
CA GLU A 18 34.68 -17.61 7.24
C GLU A 18 35.87 -18.52 6.95
N GLU A 19 35.68 -19.84 7.08
CA GLU A 19 36.72 -20.85 6.89
C GLU A 19 38.04 -20.52 7.62
N SER A 20 37.96 -20.05 8.88
CA SER A 20 39.10 -19.62 9.72
C SER A 20 39.84 -18.35 9.24
N THR A 21 39.29 -17.64 8.26
CA THR A 21 39.81 -16.35 7.77
C THR A 21 38.88 -15.21 8.18
N ASN A 22 39.45 -14.11 8.67
CA ASN A 22 38.66 -12.91 8.94
C ASN A 22 38.45 -12.11 7.65
N TYR A 23 37.19 -11.83 7.35
CA TYR A 23 36.75 -10.99 6.26
C TYR A 23 36.07 -9.73 6.77
N HIS A 24 36.20 -8.64 6.02
CA HIS A 24 35.58 -7.35 6.28
C HIS A 24 34.34 -7.18 5.40
N LYS A 25 33.16 -7.22 6.01
CA LYS A 25 31.89 -6.93 5.35
C LYS A 25 31.60 -5.44 5.51
N ILE A 26 31.95 -4.67 4.49
CA ILE A 26 31.78 -3.22 4.48
C ILE A 26 30.41 -2.80 3.96
N SER A 27 29.87 -1.67 4.45
CA SER A 27 28.56 -1.15 4.02
C SER A 27 28.47 0.38 4.17
N LEU A 28 27.69 1.02 3.28
CA LEU A 28 27.29 2.43 3.39
C LEU A 28 25.98 2.61 4.19
N GLY A 29 25.55 1.59 4.94
CA GLY A 29 24.31 1.57 5.71
C GLY A 29 23.09 1.04 4.95
N THR A 30 23.23 0.78 3.65
CA THR A 30 22.13 0.32 2.77
C THR A 30 22.22 -1.15 2.39
N GLY A 31 23.40 -1.78 2.53
CA GLY A 31 23.61 -3.20 2.21
C GLY A 31 23.73 -3.53 0.72
N PHE A 32 23.71 -2.54 -0.16
CA PHE A 32 23.88 -2.73 -1.61
C PHE A 32 25.36 -2.85 -1.97
N THR A 33 25.69 -3.84 -2.80
CA THR A 33 27.07 -4.12 -3.21
C THR A 33 27.16 -4.54 -4.67
N THR A 34 28.37 -4.65 -5.20
CA THR A 34 28.64 -5.48 -6.37
C THR A 34 28.24 -6.93 -6.11
N THR A 35 27.81 -7.63 -7.16
CA THR A 35 27.09 -8.92 -7.06
C THR A 35 27.78 -10.08 -7.78
N GLU A 36 29.05 -9.93 -8.14
CA GLU A 36 29.83 -10.98 -8.78
C GLU A 36 30.30 -12.03 -7.77
N ILE A 37 29.81 -13.26 -7.89
CA ILE A 37 30.07 -14.34 -6.92
C ILE A 37 31.58 -14.59 -6.76
N GLY A 38 32.02 -14.65 -5.50
CA GLY A 38 33.41 -14.87 -5.11
C GLY A 38 34.32 -13.65 -5.24
N GLN A 39 33.85 -12.54 -5.81
CA GLN A 39 34.60 -11.29 -5.88
C GLN A 39 34.27 -10.40 -4.66
N PRO A 40 35.14 -9.45 -4.27
CA PRO A 40 34.86 -8.51 -3.19
C PRO A 40 33.50 -7.81 -3.35
N ALA A 41 32.65 -7.90 -2.32
CA ALA A 41 31.33 -7.24 -2.29
C ALA A 41 31.51 -5.75 -1.96
N MET A 42 31.70 -4.92 -2.98
CA MET A 42 31.99 -3.49 -2.82
C MET A 42 30.69 -2.69 -2.72
N PRO A 43 30.49 -1.84 -1.69
CA PRO A 43 29.24 -1.11 -1.51
C PRO A 43 28.95 -0.14 -2.65
N THR A 44 27.68 0.00 -2.99
CA THR A 44 27.22 0.87 -4.08
C THR A 44 26.19 1.89 -3.60
N ILE A 45 26.13 3.01 -4.31
CA ILE A 45 25.14 4.07 -4.12
C ILE A 45 24.20 4.04 -5.33
N PRO A 46 22.97 3.56 -5.18
CA PRO A 46 22.00 3.53 -6.27
C PRO A 46 21.42 4.91 -6.54
N GLN A 47 21.06 5.15 -7.81
CA GLN A 47 20.34 6.34 -8.26
C GLN A 47 19.33 5.96 -9.33
N LEU A 48 18.03 6.17 -9.11
CA LEU A 48 16.95 5.94 -10.08
C LEU A 48 16.55 7.27 -10.73
N ILE A 49 16.89 7.41 -12.02
CA ILE A 49 16.79 8.66 -12.74
C ILE A 49 15.73 8.54 -13.83
N ALA A 50 14.67 9.36 -13.73
CA ALA A 50 13.74 9.52 -14.85
C ALA A 50 14.44 10.25 -16.00
N LEU A 51 14.02 9.94 -17.23
CA LEU A 51 14.55 10.51 -18.45
C LEU A 51 13.53 11.47 -19.05
N PRO A 52 13.93 12.70 -19.45
CA PRO A 52 13.05 13.57 -20.20
C PRO A 52 12.64 12.93 -21.54
N THR A 53 11.45 13.29 -22.03
CA THR A 53 10.92 12.86 -23.33
C THR A 53 11.93 13.18 -24.44
N ASN A 54 12.16 12.23 -25.35
CA ASN A 54 13.03 12.40 -26.52
C ASN A 54 14.49 12.76 -26.19
N ARG A 55 15.01 12.30 -25.04
CA ARG A 55 16.41 12.52 -24.65
C ARG A 55 17.17 11.21 -24.44
N LEU A 56 18.43 11.19 -24.85
CA LEU A 56 19.43 10.23 -24.36
C LEU A 56 20.08 10.77 -23.10
N CYS A 57 20.70 9.90 -22.30
CA CYS A 57 21.51 10.32 -21.17
C CYS A 57 22.96 9.82 -21.25
N THR A 58 23.88 10.66 -20.78
CA THR A 58 25.25 10.28 -20.45
C THR A 58 25.52 10.59 -18.98
N SER A 59 26.36 9.78 -18.34
CA SER A 59 26.73 9.93 -16.93
C SER A 59 28.22 10.14 -16.76
N SER A 60 28.61 10.98 -15.82
CA SER A 60 30.02 11.24 -15.48
C SER A 60 30.17 11.52 -14.00
N ILE A 61 31.36 11.26 -13.46
CA ILE A 61 31.79 11.77 -12.15
C ILE A 61 32.89 12.80 -12.35
N SER A 62 32.77 13.92 -11.67
CA SER A 62 33.77 14.99 -11.62
C SER A 62 34.14 15.28 -10.17
N GLU A 63 35.36 15.77 -9.95
CA GLU A 63 35.98 15.98 -8.63
C GLU A 63 36.22 14.64 -7.93
N ASP A 64 37.48 14.31 -7.66
CA ASP A 64 37.84 13.01 -7.10
C ASP A 64 38.91 13.08 -6.02
N LYS A 65 38.44 13.18 -4.77
CA LYS A 65 39.31 13.03 -3.61
C LYS A 65 39.32 11.56 -3.17
N TRP A 66 40.44 10.89 -3.42
CA TRP A 66 40.66 9.52 -2.95
C TRP A 66 41.43 9.52 -1.63
N VAL A 67 40.96 8.72 -0.68
CA VAL A 67 41.63 8.48 0.60
C VAL A 67 41.91 6.99 0.71
N ASP A 68 43.18 6.65 0.96
CA ASP A 68 43.60 5.28 1.18
C ASP A 68 43.47 4.92 2.66
N VAL A 69 42.87 3.77 2.95
CA VAL A 69 42.74 3.18 4.28
C VAL A 69 43.23 1.75 4.26
N THR A 70 43.82 1.31 5.37
CA THR A 70 44.20 -0.09 5.56
C THR A 70 42.96 -0.92 5.89
N ILE A 71 42.80 -2.06 5.24
CA ILE A 71 41.69 -3.01 5.48
C ILE A 71 42.18 -4.44 5.27
N GLY A 72 41.58 -5.42 5.92
CA GLY A 72 41.86 -6.83 5.62
C GLY A 72 41.15 -7.33 4.35
N ARG A 73 40.94 -8.65 4.27
CA ARG A 73 40.26 -9.28 3.14
C ARG A 73 38.79 -8.83 3.11
N ILE A 74 38.36 -8.09 2.09
CA ILE A 74 36.94 -7.75 1.93
C ILE A 74 36.13 -9.02 1.71
N HIS A 75 34.96 -9.14 2.34
CA HIS A 75 34.08 -10.30 2.20
C HIS A 75 33.62 -10.47 0.74
N PRO A 76 33.74 -11.68 0.15
CA PRO A 76 33.30 -11.92 -1.21
C PRO A 76 31.78 -11.98 -1.30
N TYR A 77 31.19 -11.48 -2.39
CA TYR A 77 29.78 -11.65 -2.66
C TYR A 77 29.47 -13.14 -2.82
N GLN A 78 28.47 -13.64 -2.11
CA GLN A 78 28.07 -15.05 -2.14
C GLN A 78 26.83 -15.25 -3.01
N LYS A 79 26.59 -16.50 -3.43
CA LYS A 79 25.34 -16.86 -4.12
C LYS A 79 24.15 -16.39 -3.28
N PRO A 80 23.20 -15.62 -3.84
CA PRO A 80 21.97 -15.28 -3.13
C PRO A 80 21.17 -16.56 -2.84
N LEU A 81 20.58 -16.62 -1.65
CA LEU A 81 19.82 -17.78 -1.19
C LEU A 81 18.32 -17.50 -1.23
N LEU A 82 17.55 -18.46 -1.75
CA LEU A 82 16.12 -18.54 -1.45
C LEU A 82 15.93 -18.75 0.06
N GLU A 83 14.77 -18.39 0.63
CA GLU A 83 14.53 -18.70 2.06
C GLU A 83 14.65 -20.19 2.33
N THR A 84 14.27 -21.04 1.38
CA THR A 84 14.29 -22.50 1.52
C THR A 84 15.69 -23.10 1.45
N GLU A 85 16.72 -22.31 1.12
CA GLU A 85 18.09 -22.76 0.94
C GLU A 85 18.97 -22.43 2.15
N GLN A 86 19.93 -23.31 2.43
CA GLN A 86 21.08 -23.02 3.29
C GLN A 86 22.32 -22.84 2.43
N SER A 87 23.30 -22.06 2.92
CA SER A 87 24.57 -21.89 2.23
C SER A 87 25.31 -23.22 2.14
N ALA A 88 25.60 -23.67 0.92
CA ALA A 88 26.26 -24.95 0.69
C ALA A 88 27.80 -24.86 0.68
N LYS A 89 28.35 -23.69 0.32
CA LYS A 89 29.80 -23.47 0.21
C LYS A 89 30.14 -21.98 0.23
N PHE A 90 31.17 -21.61 0.98
CA PHE A 90 31.78 -20.29 0.88
C PHE A 90 32.68 -20.21 -0.36
N VAL A 91 32.46 -19.20 -1.21
CA VAL A 91 33.14 -19.04 -2.50
C VAL A 91 34.04 -17.82 -2.47
N VAL A 92 35.32 -18.04 -2.79
CA VAL A 92 36.33 -16.99 -2.96
C VAL A 92 36.98 -17.15 -4.32
N ASN A 93 37.00 -16.08 -5.11
CA ASN A 93 37.75 -16.05 -6.36
C ASN A 93 39.20 -15.64 -6.06
N GLU A 94 40.05 -16.62 -5.71
CA GLU A 94 41.45 -16.35 -5.36
C GLU A 94 42.24 -15.69 -6.50
N SER A 95 41.83 -15.84 -7.76
CA SER A 95 42.47 -15.11 -8.86
C SER A 95 42.27 -13.60 -8.75
N VAL A 96 41.16 -13.14 -8.17
CA VAL A 96 40.88 -11.72 -7.88
C VAL A 96 41.58 -11.28 -6.60
N TYR A 97 41.56 -12.10 -5.55
CA TYR A 97 42.23 -11.77 -4.28
C TYR A 97 43.76 -11.81 -4.35
N ASN A 98 44.34 -12.32 -5.44
CA ASN A 98 45.77 -12.26 -5.73
C ASN A 98 46.14 -11.15 -6.73
N GLN A 99 45.23 -10.23 -7.09
CA GLN A 99 45.55 -9.08 -7.94
C GLN A 99 46.10 -7.91 -7.12
N ASP A 100 46.94 -7.07 -7.74
CA ASP A 100 47.40 -5.82 -7.14
C ASP A 100 46.24 -4.82 -6.94
N LEU A 101 45.32 -4.77 -7.91
CA LEU A 101 44.18 -3.87 -7.92
C LEU A 101 42.94 -4.57 -8.47
N TYR A 102 41.92 -4.72 -7.63
CA TYR A 102 40.55 -5.02 -8.04
C TYR A 102 39.80 -3.71 -8.31
N LYS A 103 39.49 -3.47 -9.58
CA LYS A 103 38.78 -2.26 -10.03
C LYS A 103 37.38 -2.60 -10.54
N THR A 104 36.38 -2.02 -9.90
CA THR A 104 35.00 -2.03 -10.38
C THR A 104 34.77 -0.84 -11.32
N PHE A 105 33.71 -0.90 -12.13
CA PHE A 105 33.21 0.30 -12.80
C PHE A 105 32.76 1.30 -11.73
N LEU A 106 33.21 2.55 -11.87
CA LEU A 106 32.82 3.62 -10.94
C LEU A 106 31.33 3.96 -11.08
N ILE A 107 30.81 3.90 -12.31
CA ILE A 107 29.39 4.05 -12.64
C ILE A 107 28.99 2.83 -13.45
N ASN A 108 28.04 2.05 -12.93
CA ASN A 108 27.31 1.06 -13.70
C ASN A 108 25.89 1.58 -13.98
N ARG A 109 25.24 1.10 -15.05
CA ARG A 109 23.86 1.48 -15.38
C ARG A 109 23.04 0.28 -15.87
N SER A 110 21.74 0.32 -15.62
CA SER A 110 20.78 -0.63 -16.19
C SER A 110 20.45 -0.30 -17.66
N ASP A 111 19.69 -1.20 -18.29
CA ASP A 111 18.89 -0.87 -19.46
C ASP A 111 17.81 0.16 -19.11
N THR A 112 17.27 0.82 -20.15
CA THR A 112 16.16 1.77 -19.96
C THR A 112 14.87 0.98 -19.68
N SER A 113 14.15 1.38 -18.65
CA SER A 113 12.82 0.86 -18.30
C SER A 113 11.76 1.95 -18.49
N ILE A 114 10.49 1.58 -18.45
CA ILE A 114 9.37 2.51 -18.50
C ILE A 114 8.49 2.22 -17.28
N TRP A 115 8.05 3.29 -16.61
CA TRP A 115 7.06 3.20 -15.56
C TRP A 115 6.10 4.37 -15.68
N ARG A 116 4.82 4.09 -15.84
CA ARG A 116 3.74 5.06 -16.05
C ARG A 116 4.03 6.05 -17.17
N ASP A 117 4.46 5.53 -18.32
CA ASP A 117 4.88 6.28 -19.50
C ASP A 117 6.18 7.12 -19.31
N ILE A 118 6.91 6.90 -18.21
CA ILE A 118 8.17 7.60 -17.89
C ILE A 118 9.34 6.65 -18.05
N ARG A 119 10.16 6.93 -19.07
CA ARG A 119 11.45 6.25 -19.24
C ARG A 119 12.36 6.56 -18.07
N ASN A 120 13.07 5.56 -17.57
CA ASN A 120 13.98 5.70 -16.44
C ASN A 120 15.18 4.75 -16.55
N ILE A 121 16.26 5.08 -15.84
CA ILE A 121 17.49 4.29 -15.77
C ILE A 121 17.97 4.26 -14.31
N ALA A 122 18.34 3.07 -13.83
CA ALA A 122 19.03 2.91 -12.57
C ALA A 122 20.56 2.97 -12.78
N PHE A 123 21.23 3.76 -11.96
CA PHE A 123 22.69 3.82 -11.88
C PHE A 123 23.15 3.23 -10.54
N SER A 124 24.32 2.61 -10.55
CA SER A 124 25.00 2.12 -9.35
C SER A 124 26.42 2.69 -9.32
N ILE A 125 26.70 3.52 -8.32
CA ILE A 125 28.00 4.17 -8.15
C ILE A 125 28.82 3.40 -7.13
N CYS A 126 30.00 2.90 -7.51
CA CYS A 126 30.90 2.17 -6.60
C CYS A 126 32.13 3.03 -6.26
N PRO A 127 32.15 3.74 -5.12
CA PRO A 127 33.18 4.73 -4.77
C PRO A 127 34.45 4.10 -4.17
N PHE A 128 34.80 2.87 -4.58
CA PHE A 128 35.87 2.11 -3.94
C PHE A 128 36.82 1.47 -4.97
N LYS A 129 38.09 1.35 -4.58
CA LYS A 129 39.10 0.52 -5.25
C LYS A 129 39.77 -0.34 -4.19
N TYR A 130 39.86 -1.63 -4.43
CA TYR A 130 40.44 -2.56 -3.47
C TYR A 130 41.78 -3.10 -3.98
N PHE A 131 42.78 -3.14 -3.12
CA PHE A 131 44.12 -3.66 -3.40
C PHE A 131 44.37 -4.89 -2.52
N PRO A 132 43.90 -6.08 -2.94
CA PRO A 132 43.90 -7.28 -2.11
C PRO A 132 45.27 -7.66 -1.53
N GLN A 133 46.33 -7.63 -2.35
CA GLN A 133 47.67 -8.04 -1.89
C GLN A 133 48.25 -7.11 -0.82
N THR A 134 47.88 -5.84 -0.84
CA THR A 134 48.43 -4.81 0.05
C THR A 134 47.47 -4.42 1.16
N ASN A 135 46.32 -5.11 1.29
CA ASN A 135 45.35 -4.86 2.35
C ASN A 135 44.96 -3.37 2.42
N LYS A 136 44.63 -2.80 1.26
CA LYS A 136 44.33 -1.38 1.11
C LYS A 136 43.03 -1.16 0.35
N LEU A 137 42.22 -0.22 0.85
CA LEU A 137 41.00 0.27 0.22
C LEU A 137 41.18 1.75 -0.07
N SER A 138 40.97 2.15 -1.32
CA SER A 138 40.88 3.56 -1.68
C SER A 138 39.40 3.94 -1.76
N VAL A 139 39.01 4.99 -1.05
CA VAL A 139 37.63 5.48 -0.98
C VAL A 139 37.55 6.84 -1.67
N LEU A 140 36.60 6.98 -2.60
CA LEU A 140 36.26 8.25 -3.23
C LEU A 140 35.35 9.04 -2.29
N THR A 141 35.93 9.93 -1.49
CA THR A 141 35.24 10.57 -0.36
C THR A 141 34.38 11.76 -0.77
N GLU A 142 34.74 12.45 -1.84
CA GLU A 142 34.03 13.63 -2.33
C GLU A 142 33.99 13.57 -3.85
N PHE A 143 32.79 13.59 -4.43
CA PHE A 143 32.59 13.60 -5.87
C PHE A 143 31.22 14.16 -6.27
N VAL A 144 31.10 14.59 -7.52
CA VAL A 144 29.84 15.02 -8.13
C VAL A 144 29.43 14.03 -9.21
N PHE A 145 28.32 13.33 -9.00
CA PHE A 145 27.68 12.52 -10.02
C PHE A 145 26.79 13.41 -10.89
N THR A 146 26.97 13.34 -12.21
CA THR A 146 26.24 14.15 -13.19
C THR A 146 25.59 13.25 -14.24
N VAL A 147 24.31 13.46 -14.50
CA VAL A 147 23.59 12.91 -15.67
C VAL A 147 23.19 14.05 -16.60
N ARG A 148 23.73 14.04 -17.82
CA ARG A 148 23.41 15.00 -18.89
C ARG A 148 22.40 14.39 -19.85
N PHE A 149 21.45 15.22 -20.29
CA PHE A 149 20.43 14.83 -21.25
C PHE A 149 20.67 15.53 -22.58
N SER A 150 20.75 14.77 -23.67
CA SER A 150 20.92 15.28 -25.03
C SER A 150 19.68 15.00 -25.89
N PRO A 151 19.31 15.88 -26.83
CA PRO A 151 18.21 15.62 -27.76
C PRO A 151 18.43 14.32 -28.55
N GLN A 152 17.36 13.57 -28.77
CA GLN A 152 17.30 12.45 -29.71
C GLN A 152 16.16 12.71 -30.69
N SER A 153 16.45 12.72 -31.99
CA SER A 153 15.43 12.75 -33.04
C SER A 153 14.66 11.42 -33.07
N ASP A 154 13.39 11.47 -33.48
CA ASP A 154 12.54 10.29 -33.78
C ASP A 154 11.96 9.48 -32.61
N MET A 155 11.64 10.10 -31.46
CA MET A 155 10.80 9.43 -30.45
C MET A 155 9.41 10.04 -30.31
N PRO A 156 8.35 9.22 -30.17
CA PRO A 156 6.99 9.72 -29.95
C PRO A 156 6.91 10.54 -28.65
N ASN A 157 6.15 11.64 -28.68
CA ASN A 157 5.80 12.35 -27.46
C ASN A 157 4.96 11.43 -26.55
N SER A 158 5.53 10.95 -25.44
CA SER A 158 4.73 10.35 -24.38
C SER A 158 4.05 11.46 -23.59
N ARG A 159 2.72 11.40 -23.49
CA ARG A 159 1.97 12.21 -22.51
C ARG A 159 2.22 11.58 -21.15
N ILE A 160 3.03 12.23 -20.33
CA ILE A 160 3.39 11.72 -19.01
C ILE A 160 2.15 11.70 -18.12
N LYS A 161 1.80 10.53 -17.57
CA LYS A 161 0.77 10.43 -16.53
C LYS A 161 1.28 11.16 -15.29
N GLN A 162 0.57 12.23 -14.92
CA GLN A 162 0.86 12.94 -13.69
C GLN A 162 0.29 12.14 -12.51
N LYS A 163 1.16 11.50 -11.72
CA LYS A 163 0.91 11.17 -10.30
C LYS A 163 2.22 10.76 -9.63
N ASN A 164 2.69 11.62 -8.73
CA ASN A 164 3.75 11.40 -7.74
C ASN A 164 5.07 10.79 -8.29
N LEU A 165 6.00 11.66 -8.72
CA LEU A 165 7.34 11.30 -9.20
C LEU A 165 8.38 11.10 -8.09
N SER A 166 7.97 11.04 -6.83
CA SER A 166 8.88 10.91 -5.68
C SER A 166 9.71 9.62 -5.65
N ILE A 167 9.42 8.68 -6.55
CA ILE A 167 10.25 7.48 -6.72
C ILE A 167 11.59 7.77 -7.39
N PHE A 168 11.69 8.83 -8.19
CA PHE A 168 12.91 9.21 -8.91
C PHE A 168 13.75 10.18 -8.07
N ASP A 169 15.07 10.02 -8.12
CA ASP A 169 16.00 10.89 -7.39
C ASP A 169 16.12 12.30 -8.00
N ASN A 170 15.62 12.48 -9.22
CA ASN A 170 15.59 13.77 -9.89
C ASN A 170 14.17 14.32 -10.02
N ASN A 171 14.02 15.59 -9.62
CA ASN A 171 12.77 16.32 -9.82
C ASN A 171 12.57 16.65 -11.30
N PHE A 172 11.43 16.26 -11.85
CA PHE A 172 10.97 16.68 -13.18
C PHE A 172 9.81 17.65 -13.10
N LEU A 173 9.93 18.75 -13.82
CA LEU A 173 8.78 19.55 -14.22
C LEU A 173 8.13 18.84 -15.41
N VAL A 174 7.08 18.08 -15.16
CA VAL A 174 6.15 17.65 -16.20
C VAL A 174 5.18 18.80 -16.42
N SER A 175 4.88 19.18 -17.67
CA SER A 175 3.86 20.20 -17.91
C SER A 175 2.54 19.74 -17.30
N ASN A 176 1.94 20.59 -16.47
CA ASN A 176 0.60 20.40 -15.92
C ASN A 176 -0.43 20.47 -17.04
N ASP A 177 -0.50 19.45 -17.90
CA ASP A 177 -1.74 19.22 -18.63
C ASP A 177 -2.73 18.71 -17.60
N VAL A 178 -3.47 19.66 -17.04
CA VAL A 178 -4.64 19.42 -16.19
C VAL A 178 -5.45 18.33 -16.89
N LEU A 179 -5.46 17.14 -16.29
CA LEU A 179 -6.42 16.13 -16.66
C LEU A 179 -7.79 16.73 -16.34
N SER A 180 -8.42 17.34 -17.35
CA SER A 180 -9.87 17.50 -17.35
C SER A 180 -10.40 16.08 -17.19
N THR A 181 -10.93 15.77 -16.02
CA THR A 181 -11.65 14.53 -15.80
C THR A 181 -12.84 14.56 -16.72
N ASP A 182 -12.71 13.96 -17.90
CA ASP A 182 -13.85 13.63 -18.72
C ASP A 182 -14.74 12.74 -17.83
N ASN A 183 -16.03 13.07 -17.74
CA ASN A 183 -16.98 12.40 -16.83
C ASN A 183 -17.13 10.89 -17.13
N THR A 184 -16.47 10.38 -18.16
CA THR A 184 -16.43 8.97 -18.60
C THR A 184 -15.22 8.17 -18.10
N SER A 185 -14.13 8.81 -17.64
CA SER A 185 -12.90 8.10 -17.22
C SER A 185 -13.04 7.46 -15.84
N TYR A 186 -12.43 6.29 -15.62
CA TYR A 186 -12.47 5.55 -14.36
C TYR A 186 -11.07 5.24 -13.81
N ASP A 187 -10.91 5.15 -12.48
CA ASP A 187 -9.58 4.93 -11.86
C ASP A 187 -9.28 3.43 -11.68
N TYR A 188 -10.33 2.60 -11.67
CA TYR A 188 -10.32 1.29 -11.05
C TYR A 188 -11.05 0.25 -11.91
N LEU A 189 -10.34 -0.77 -12.38
CA LEU A 189 -10.90 -1.88 -13.15
C LEU A 189 -11.07 -3.10 -12.25
N ILE A 190 -12.29 -3.61 -12.13
CA ILE A 190 -12.60 -4.84 -11.39
C ILE A 190 -12.86 -5.94 -12.40
N ILE A 191 -12.06 -7.01 -12.34
CA ILE A 191 -12.22 -8.18 -13.20
C ILE A 191 -12.70 -9.35 -12.34
N VAL A 192 -13.91 -9.83 -12.62
CA VAL A 192 -14.57 -10.91 -11.88
C VAL A 192 -14.41 -12.22 -12.63
N GLY A 193 -14.08 -13.29 -11.92
CA GLY A 193 -14.05 -14.66 -12.41
C GLY A 193 -15.40 -15.07 -13.02
N ASP A 194 -15.43 -16.19 -13.76
CA ASP A 194 -16.65 -16.69 -14.39
C ASP A 194 -17.59 -17.29 -13.33
N ASN A 195 -18.28 -16.39 -12.63
CA ASN A 195 -19.18 -16.68 -11.52
C ASN A 195 -20.25 -15.59 -11.45
N SER A 196 -21.47 -15.93 -11.89
CA SER A 196 -22.61 -15.01 -11.91
C SER A 196 -23.03 -14.53 -10.53
N ASP A 197 -22.82 -15.36 -9.49
CA ASP A 197 -23.22 -15.04 -8.12
C ASP A 197 -22.31 -13.96 -7.55
N LEU A 198 -20.99 -14.06 -7.77
CA LEU A 198 -20.05 -13.01 -7.41
C LEU A 198 -20.35 -11.71 -8.17
N LEU A 199 -20.58 -11.80 -9.49
CA LEU A 199 -20.87 -10.64 -10.34
C LEU A 199 -22.17 -9.91 -9.96
N GLY A 200 -23.20 -10.66 -9.56
CA GLY A 200 -24.49 -10.12 -9.13
C GLY A 200 -24.58 -9.76 -7.64
N SER A 201 -23.56 -10.10 -6.85
CA SER A 201 -23.59 -10.05 -5.39
C SER A 201 -23.80 -8.63 -4.83
N GLN A 202 -24.43 -8.57 -3.65
CA GLN A 202 -24.51 -7.33 -2.89
C GLN A 202 -23.13 -6.90 -2.35
N ALA A 203 -22.23 -7.84 -2.08
CA ALA A 203 -20.87 -7.57 -1.65
C ALA A 203 -20.10 -6.73 -2.70
N LEU A 204 -20.15 -7.10 -3.98
CA LEU A 204 -19.53 -6.33 -5.06
C LEU A 204 -20.14 -4.92 -5.19
N LYS A 205 -21.47 -4.81 -5.10
CA LYS A 205 -22.17 -3.50 -5.13
C LYS A 205 -21.74 -2.61 -3.96
N ASN A 206 -21.66 -3.17 -2.75
CA ASN A 206 -21.21 -2.46 -1.56
C ASN A 206 -19.76 -1.98 -1.72
N PHE A 207 -18.89 -2.83 -2.29
CA PHE A 207 -17.51 -2.46 -2.57
C PHE A 207 -17.41 -1.30 -3.57
N CYS A 208 -18.12 -1.35 -4.70
CA CYS A 208 -18.12 -0.26 -5.68
C CYS A 208 -18.64 1.05 -5.09
N LYS A 209 -19.72 0.99 -4.30
CA LYS A 209 -20.24 2.17 -3.59
C LYS A 209 -19.23 2.73 -2.60
N TRP A 210 -18.54 1.87 -1.85
CA TRP A 210 -17.49 2.29 -0.93
C TRP A 210 -16.31 2.93 -1.67
N LYS A 211 -15.90 2.36 -2.81
CA LYS A 211 -14.87 2.96 -3.67
C LYS A 211 -15.31 4.32 -4.20
N ALA A 212 -16.57 4.49 -4.58
CA ALA A 212 -17.11 5.79 -4.96
C ALA A 212 -17.04 6.81 -3.80
N ILE A 213 -17.39 6.41 -2.57
CA ILE A 213 -17.23 7.26 -1.37
C ILE A 213 -15.76 7.68 -1.20
N LYS A 214 -14.83 6.74 -1.36
CA LYS A 214 -13.37 6.98 -1.33
C LYS A 214 -12.82 7.65 -2.60
N GLY A 215 -13.68 8.09 -3.52
CA GLY A 215 -13.29 8.88 -4.69
C GLY A 215 -12.68 8.07 -5.84
N TYR A 216 -12.97 6.77 -5.93
CA TYR A 216 -12.57 5.94 -7.05
C TYR A 216 -13.78 5.59 -7.92
N LYS A 217 -13.70 5.87 -9.21
CA LYS A 217 -14.70 5.39 -10.17
C LYS A 217 -14.31 3.99 -10.65
N THR A 218 -15.25 3.06 -10.58
CA THR A 218 -15.05 1.64 -10.88
C THR A 218 -15.68 1.24 -12.21
N LYS A 219 -15.01 0.39 -13.00
CA LYS A 219 -15.58 -0.36 -14.12
C LYS A 219 -15.48 -1.84 -13.81
N ILE A 220 -16.57 -2.60 -14.00
CA ILE A 220 -16.60 -4.04 -13.79
C ILE A 220 -16.55 -4.75 -15.15
N VAL A 221 -15.76 -5.81 -15.23
CA VAL A 221 -15.64 -6.70 -16.38
C VAL A 221 -15.68 -8.16 -15.88
N SER A 222 -16.34 -9.04 -16.61
CA SER A 222 -16.36 -10.49 -16.32
C SER A 222 -15.46 -11.25 -17.29
N ILE A 223 -14.73 -12.25 -16.80
CA ILE A 223 -13.90 -13.09 -17.67
C ILE A 223 -14.70 -13.97 -18.63
N ALA A 224 -16.00 -14.17 -18.39
CA ALA A 224 -16.90 -14.79 -19.36
C ALA A 224 -16.91 -14.02 -20.69
N THR A 225 -16.68 -12.70 -20.62
CA THR A 225 -16.57 -11.81 -21.79
C THR A 225 -15.12 -11.65 -22.26
N THR A 226 -14.14 -11.66 -21.34
CA THR A 226 -12.73 -11.40 -21.69
C THR A 226 -11.97 -12.63 -22.18
N GLY A 227 -12.42 -13.83 -21.81
CA GLY A 227 -11.65 -15.07 -21.87
C GLY A 227 -10.76 -15.24 -20.63
N ALA A 228 -10.62 -16.49 -20.17
CA ALA A 228 -9.98 -16.84 -18.89
C ALA A 228 -8.45 -17.05 -18.96
N SER A 229 -7.80 -16.88 -20.12
CA SER A 229 -6.34 -17.04 -20.22
C SER A 229 -5.58 -15.80 -19.71
N CYS A 230 -4.36 -15.97 -19.20
CA CYS A 230 -3.53 -14.82 -18.80
C CYS A 230 -3.37 -13.81 -19.94
N SER A 231 -3.15 -14.28 -21.18
CA SER A 231 -3.00 -13.41 -22.34
C SER A 231 -4.28 -12.65 -22.70
N SER A 232 -5.46 -13.24 -22.54
CA SER A 232 -6.73 -12.56 -22.84
C SER A 232 -7.09 -11.53 -21.78
N ILE A 233 -6.85 -11.85 -20.49
CA ILE A 233 -7.01 -10.91 -19.38
C ILE A 233 -6.03 -9.73 -19.54
N LYS A 234 -4.75 -10.02 -19.82
CA LYS A 234 -3.72 -9.00 -20.03
C LYS A 234 -4.07 -8.02 -21.15
N LYS A 235 -4.49 -8.53 -22.31
CA LYS A 235 -4.88 -7.70 -23.46
C LYS A 235 -5.99 -6.72 -23.14
N ILE A 236 -6.94 -7.10 -22.29
CA ILE A 236 -8.03 -6.20 -21.91
C ILE A 236 -7.54 -5.14 -20.94
N ILE A 237 -6.69 -5.48 -19.97
CA ILE A 237 -6.05 -4.48 -19.11
C ILE A 237 -5.23 -3.49 -19.94
N GLU A 238 -4.43 -3.97 -20.90
CA GLU A 238 -3.66 -3.12 -21.82
C GLU A 238 -4.57 -2.23 -22.68
N SER A 239 -5.67 -2.77 -23.21
CA SER A 239 -6.62 -2.00 -24.02
C SER A 239 -7.26 -0.87 -23.20
N GLU A 240 -7.66 -1.15 -21.96
CA GLU A 240 -8.25 -0.18 -21.06
C GLU A 240 -7.22 0.85 -20.61
N TYR A 241 -5.98 0.45 -20.30
CA TYR A 241 -4.88 1.35 -19.94
C TYR A 241 -4.51 2.33 -21.05
N ASN A 242 -4.55 1.85 -22.30
CA ASN A 242 -4.22 2.65 -23.47
C ASN A 242 -5.26 3.74 -23.74
N VAL A 243 -6.56 3.43 -23.58
CA VAL A 243 -7.65 4.39 -23.83
C VAL A 243 -8.00 5.25 -22.61
N ASN A 244 -7.93 4.69 -21.41
CA ASN A 244 -8.28 5.35 -20.17
C ASN A 244 -7.03 5.69 -19.36
N LYS A 245 -6.56 6.93 -19.51
CA LYS A 245 -5.34 7.40 -18.86
C LYS A 245 -5.45 7.55 -17.33
N SER A 246 -6.67 7.53 -16.78
CA SER A 246 -6.92 7.58 -15.34
C SER A 246 -6.76 6.22 -14.64
N LEU A 247 -6.76 5.11 -15.39
CA LEU A 247 -6.65 3.76 -14.83
C LEU A 247 -5.36 3.60 -14.03
N SER A 248 -5.52 3.28 -12.75
CA SER A 248 -4.43 3.17 -11.77
C SER A 248 -4.45 1.84 -11.01
N TYR A 249 -5.61 1.18 -10.94
CA TYR A 249 -5.81 -0.05 -10.17
C TYR A 249 -6.56 -1.10 -10.96
N VAL A 250 -6.15 -2.36 -10.78
CA VAL A 250 -6.91 -3.56 -11.15
C VAL A 250 -7.15 -4.39 -9.89
N LEU A 251 -8.39 -4.81 -9.68
CA LEU A 251 -8.74 -5.81 -8.66
C LEU A 251 -9.29 -7.06 -9.34
N PHE A 252 -8.68 -8.19 -9.04
CA PHE A 252 -9.23 -9.49 -9.36
C PHE A 252 -10.18 -9.95 -8.26
N ILE A 253 -11.36 -10.44 -8.65
CA ILE A 253 -12.30 -11.12 -7.76
C ILE A 253 -12.49 -12.53 -8.32
N GLY A 254 -11.80 -13.50 -7.73
CA GLY A 254 -11.68 -14.85 -8.26
C GLY A 254 -10.40 -15.51 -7.78
N ASP A 255 -10.48 -16.80 -7.50
CA ASP A 255 -9.32 -17.64 -7.15
C ASP A 255 -8.49 -17.98 -8.43
N ASP A 256 -7.35 -18.67 -8.27
CA ASP A 256 -6.43 -19.03 -9.37
C ASP A 256 -7.10 -19.89 -10.47
N ASP A 257 -8.06 -20.75 -10.11
CA ASP A 257 -8.79 -21.58 -11.07
C ASP A 257 -9.67 -20.77 -12.03
N ARG A 258 -10.04 -19.53 -11.66
CA ARG A 258 -10.83 -18.61 -12.49
C ARG A 258 -9.98 -17.53 -13.12
N ILE A 259 -9.13 -16.89 -12.33
CA ILE A 259 -8.23 -15.82 -12.80
C ILE A 259 -6.80 -16.30 -12.56
N PRO A 260 -6.15 -16.94 -13.55
CA PRO A 260 -4.87 -17.61 -13.35
C PRO A 260 -3.73 -16.64 -13.10
N MET A 261 -2.76 -17.04 -12.29
CA MET A 261 -1.48 -16.33 -12.18
C MET A 261 -0.57 -16.61 -13.38
N TYR A 262 0.16 -15.60 -13.86
CA TYR A 262 1.07 -15.77 -15.00
C TYR A 262 2.34 -16.54 -14.62
N ASN A 263 2.77 -17.44 -15.51
CA ASN A 263 4.04 -18.17 -15.39
C ASN A 263 5.20 -17.35 -15.93
N LYS A 264 5.81 -16.50 -15.10
CA LYS A 264 7.02 -15.75 -15.47
C LYS A 264 8.25 -16.62 -15.24
N ARG A 265 9.12 -16.75 -16.25
CA ARG A 265 10.45 -17.36 -16.05
C ARG A 265 11.32 -16.40 -15.22
N SER A 266 12.07 -16.93 -14.26
CA SER A 266 13.09 -16.17 -13.51
C SER A 266 14.02 -15.40 -14.46
N PHE A 267 14.48 -14.24 -14.01
CA PHE A 267 15.41 -13.40 -14.76
C PHE A 267 16.83 -13.98 -14.82
N GLN A 268 17.14 -15.05 -14.08
CA GLN A 268 18.45 -15.71 -14.13
C GLN A 268 18.39 -17.25 -14.06
N THR A 269 17.41 -17.83 -13.36
CA THR A 269 17.30 -19.28 -13.19
C THR A 269 16.28 -19.90 -14.15
N SER A 270 16.14 -21.22 -14.11
CA SER A 270 15.12 -21.94 -14.88
C SER A 270 13.74 -21.93 -14.22
N ASP A 271 13.62 -21.35 -13.03
CA ASP A 271 12.43 -21.43 -12.19
C ASP A 271 11.25 -20.66 -12.79
N ILE A 272 10.04 -21.09 -12.41
CA ILE A 272 8.80 -20.44 -12.80
C ILE A 272 8.21 -19.72 -11.59
N LEU A 273 8.08 -18.41 -11.73
CA LEU A 273 7.40 -17.52 -10.80
C LEU A 273 5.91 -17.47 -11.15
N LYS A 274 5.04 -17.28 -10.14
CA LYS A 274 3.59 -17.17 -10.31
C LYS A 274 3.14 -15.75 -9.99
N SER A 275 2.68 -15.01 -10.99
CA SER A 275 2.64 -13.56 -10.92
C SER A 275 1.29 -12.96 -11.28
N ASP A 276 0.74 -12.20 -10.35
CA ASP A 276 -0.23 -11.14 -10.68
C ASP A 276 0.46 -9.82 -11.06
N TYR A 277 1.68 -9.56 -10.56
CA TYR A 277 2.48 -8.37 -10.87
C TYR A 277 2.64 -8.17 -12.39
N TRP A 278 2.84 -9.26 -13.13
CA TRP A 278 2.93 -9.24 -14.59
C TRP A 278 1.70 -8.60 -15.27
N TYR A 279 0.49 -8.75 -14.72
CA TYR A 279 -0.69 -8.09 -15.28
C TYR A 279 -0.60 -6.57 -15.23
N GLY A 280 0.22 -6.00 -14.34
CA GLY A 280 0.45 -4.56 -14.21
C GLY A 280 1.52 -3.97 -15.15
N CYS A 281 2.37 -4.79 -15.79
CA CYS A 281 3.47 -4.37 -16.67
C CYS A 281 3.01 -4.02 -18.11
N MET A 282 2.90 -2.76 -18.50
CA MET A 282 2.28 -2.36 -19.78
C MET A 282 3.28 -2.20 -20.93
N ASP A 283 4.58 -2.30 -20.67
CA ASP A 283 5.63 -1.92 -21.62
C ASP A 283 6.32 -3.13 -22.31
N GLY A 284 5.58 -4.23 -22.47
CA GLY A 284 5.98 -5.43 -23.22
C GLY A 284 6.59 -6.55 -22.37
N ASP A 285 7.02 -7.63 -23.01
CA ASP A 285 7.41 -8.87 -22.30
C ASP A 285 8.66 -8.77 -21.42
N SER A 286 9.56 -7.83 -21.76
CA SER A 286 10.76 -7.52 -20.99
C SER A 286 10.51 -6.58 -19.82
N ASP A 287 9.30 -6.03 -19.69
CA ASP A 287 8.96 -5.12 -18.61
C ASP A 287 8.97 -5.82 -17.25
N PHE A 288 9.45 -5.08 -16.25
CA PHE A 288 9.57 -5.48 -14.85
C PHE A 288 9.21 -4.35 -13.89
N GLN A 289 8.64 -3.23 -14.37
CA GLN A 289 8.15 -2.12 -13.58
C GLN A 289 6.66 -1.91 -13.86
N ALA A 290 5.79 -2.58 -13.10
CA ALA A 290 4.35 -2.49 -13.33
C ALA A 290 3.82 -1.03 -13.24
N ASP A 291 3.04 -0.61 -14.24
CA ASP A 291 2.39 0.70 -14.32
C ASP A 291 1.14 0.78 -13.46
N ILE A 292 0.40 -0.33 -13.42
CA ILE A 292 -0.88 -0.49 -12.75
C ILE A 292 -0.68 -1.35 -11.51
N VAL A 293 -1.28 -0.89 -10.41
CA VAL A 293 -1.32 -1.66 -9.18
C VAL A 293 -2.37 -2.76 -9.32
N VAL A 294 -1.97 -4.01 -9.04
CA VAL A 294 -2.86 -5.18 -9.08
C VAL A 294 -3.07 -5.69 -7.66
N GLY A 295 -4.32 -5.92 -7.28
CA GLY A 295 -4.65 -6.71 -6.09
C GLY A 295 -5.73 -7.74 -6.36
N ARG A 296 -6.01 -8.59 -5.37
CA ARG A 296 -6.87 -9.76 -5.52
C ARG A 296 -7.69 -10.03 -4.25
N PHE A 297 -8.99 -10.22 -4.44
CA PHE A 297 -9.86 -10.98 -3.54
C PHE A 297 -9.95 -12.41 -4.07
N SER A 298 -9.09 -13.29 -3.54
CA SER A 298 -8.97 -14.69 -3.97
C SER A 298 -10.12 -15.48 -3.34
N THR A 299 -11.21 -15.62 -4.06
CA THR A 299 -12.39 -16.39 -3.61
C THR A 299 -13.32 -16.65 -4.79
N ASN A 300 -14.04 -17.78 -4.72
CA ASN A 300 -15.14 -18.11 -5.61
C ASN A 300 -16.50 -18.14 -4.89
N VAL A 301 -16.56 -17.64 -3.65
CA VAL A 301 -17.72 -17.76 -2.75
C VAL A 301 -18.18 -16.36 -2.30
N VAL A 302 -19.48 -16.10 -2.40
CA VAL A 302 -20.05 -14.78 -2.08
C VAL A 302 -19.83 -14.38 -0.62
N ASP A 303 -19.98 -15.32 0.32
CA ASP A 303 -19.80 -15.04 1.75
C ASP A 303 -18.35 -14.67 2.11
N GLU A 304 -17.38 -15.28 1.45
CA GLU A 304 -15.96 -14.94 1.62
C GLU A 304 -15.64 -13.56 1.03
N LEU A 305 -16.22 -13.23 -0.14
CA LEU A 305 -16.12 -11.88 -0.72
C LEU A 305 -16.76 -10.85 0.21
N GLU A 306 -17.92 -11.17 0.80
CA GLU A 306 -18.58 -10.29 1.76
C GLU A 306 -17.69 -10.04 3.00
N ASN A 307 -17.02 -11.07 3.53
CA ASN A 307 -16.05 -10.88 4.62
C ASN A 307 -14.91 -9.94 4.21
N MET A 308 -14.29 -10.15 3.04
CA MET A 308 -13.19 -9.30 2.56
C MET A 308 -13.63 -7.84 2.40
N VAL A 309 -14.78 -7.62 1.74
CA VAL A 309 -15.35 -6.28 1.53
C VAL A 309 -15.71 -5.61 2.86
N ASN A 310 -16.36 -6.33 3.78
CA ASN A 310 -16.73 -5.79 5.09
C ASN A 310 -15.50 -5.39 5.90
N LYS A 311 -14.43 -6.20 5.88
CA LYS A 311 -13.17 -5.84 6.56
C LYS A 311 -12.52 -4.61 5.97
N THR A 312 -12.48 -4.48 4.64
CA THR A 312 -12.01 -3.27 3.95
C THR A 312 -12.82 -2.03 4.39
N ILE A 313 -14.15 -2.10 4.35
CA ILE A 313 -15.03 -0.99 4.72
C ILE A 313 -14.84 -0.62 6.19
N VAL A 314 -14.87 -1.58 7.10
CA VAL A 314 -14.69 -1.32 8.54
C VAL A 314 -13.34 -0.69 8.82
N TYR A 315 -12.27 -1.22 8.21
CA TYR A 315 -10.93 -0.66 8.37
C TYR A 315 -10.87 0.81 7.94
N GLU A 316 -11.49 1.17 6.80
CA GLU A 316 -11.44 2.54 6.25
C GLU A 316 -12.51 3.50 6.83
N SER A 317 -13.46 3.02 7.64
CA SER A 317 -14.62 3.80 8.13
C SER A 317 -14.77 3.91 9.65
N THR A 318 -13.93 3.22 10.42
CA THR A 318 -14.05 3.19 11.88
C THR A 318 -12.83 3.78 12.57
N ASP A 319 -13.03 4.26 13.80
CA ASP A 319 -11.91 4.68 14.64
C ASP A 319 -11.01 3.47 14.94
N ASN A 320 -9.71 3.70 14.85
CA ASN A 320 -8.70 2.69 15.13
C ASN A 320 -7.64 3.27 16.08
N GLN A 321 -7.83 3.05 17.38
CA GLN A 321 -6.86 3.45 18.40
C GLN A 321 -5.49 2.76 18.25
N TYR A 322 -5.42 1.68 17.48
CA TYR A 322 -4.19 0.93 17.23
C TYR A 322 -3.47 1.34 15.94
N ALA A 323 -3.94 2.37 15.23
CA ALA A 323 -3.40 2.84 13.94
C ALA A 323 -1.87 3.07 13.93
N GLN A 324 -1.28 3.38 15.08
CA GLN A 324 0.17 3.61 15.21
C GLN A 324 0.95 2.40 15.76
N TYR A 325 0.36 1.21 15.83
CA TYR A 325 1.03 0.02 16.34
C TYR A 325 1.38 -0.94 15.20
N ALA A 326 2.66 -1.32 15.15
CA ALA A 326 3.17 -2.37 14.26
C ALA A 326 3.77 -3.52 15.08
N GLN A 327 3.27 -4.73 14.89
CA GLN A 327 3.84 -5.94 15.45
C GLN A 327 4.91 -6.49 14.49
N LEU A 328 6.14 -6.61 14.97
CA LEU A 328 7.25 -7.19 14.23
C LEU A 328 7.48 -8.62 14.72
N ILE A 329 7.21 -9.59 13.85
CA ILE A 329 7.37 -11.02 14.10
C ILE A 329 8.61 -11.50 13.35
N ALA A 330 9.62 -11.96 14.08
CA ALA A 330 10.88 -12.41 13.51
C ALA A 330 11.12 -13.90 13.81
N ASN A 331 11.41 -14.67 12.76
CA ASN A 331 11.82 -16.06 12.89
C ASN A 331 13.17 -16.18 13.64
N LYS A 332 13.32 -17.23 14.45
CA LYS A 332 14.49 -17.48 15.30
C LYS A 332 15.78 -17.84 14.56
N GLU A 333 15.71 -18.26 13.30
CA GLU A 333 16.86 -18.84 12.59
C GLU A 333 18.02 -17.85 12.56
N TYR A 334 19.20 -18.30 13.02
CA TYR A 334 20.43 -17.50 13.13
C TYR A 334 20.24 -16.16 13.84
N ALA A 335 19.29 -16.06 14.78
CA ALA A 335 19.09 -14.85 15.57
C ALA A 335 20.36 -14.50 16.39
N PRO A 336 20.70 -13.21 16.53
CA PRO A 336 19.97 -12.05 16.02
C PRO A 336 20.29 -11.68 14.55
N GLY A 337 21.16 -12.41 13.86
CA GLY A 337 21.84 -11.95 12.63
C GLY A 337 21.07 -12.03 11.30
N LYS A 338 19.98 -12.81 11.21
CA LYS A 338 19.19 -12.98 9.97
C LYS A 338 17.86 -12.21 10.02
N TYR A 339 16.75 -12.89 10.29
CA TYR A 339 15.42 -12.29 10.27
C TYR A 339 15.20 -11.24 11.36
N GLN A 340 15.69 -11.54 12.57
CA GLN A 340 15.63 -10.60 13.68
C GLN A 340 16.42 -9.33 13.39
N ARG A 341 17.54 -9.40 12.66
CA ARG A 341 18.30 -8.22 12.25
C ARG A 341 17.47 -7.34 11.34
N CYS A 342 16.76 -7.92 10.37
CA CYS A 342 15.88 -7.16 9.49
C CYS A 342 14.80 -6.40 10.29
N CYS A 343 14.12 -7.08 11.22
CA CYS A 343 13.11 -6.44 12.06
C CYS A 343 13.70 -5.38 13.01
N GLU A 344 14.91 -5.58 13.55
CA GLU A 344 15.57 -4.57 14.38
C GLU A 344 16.03 -3.35 13.56
N ASP A 345 16.50 -3.55 12.33
CA ASP A 345 16.83 -2.45 11.42
C ASP A 345 15.58 -1.62 11.09
N ILE A 346 14.41 -2.25 10.91
CA ILE A 346 13.13 -1.54 10.79
C ILE A 346 12.80 -0.79 12.08
N ARG A 347 12.86 -1.47 13.22
CA ARG A 347 12.46 -0.91 14.53
C ARG A 347 13.29 0.30 14.93
N THR A 348 14.57 0.32 14.56
CA THR A 348 15.55 1.33 14.98
C THR A 348 15.82 2.40 13.94
N ALA A 349 15.24 2.28 12.75
CA ALA A 349 15.31 3.32 11.73
C ALA A 349 14.61 4.62 12.19
N ASN A 350 15.06 5.75 11.65
CA ASN A 350 14.43 7.04 11.90
C ASN A 350 13.26 7.24 10.95
N TYR A 351 12.09 7.52 11.52
CA TYR A 351 10.87 7.77 10.77
C TYR A 351 10.29 9.16 11.01
N ASN A 352 9.84 9.82 9.93
CA ASN A 352 9.15 11.11 10.00
C ASN A 352 7.77 10.98 10.65
N THR A 353 7.09 9.87 10.38
CA THR A 353 5.80 9.52 10.98
C THR A 353 6.03 8.60 12.18
N PRO A 354 5.62 8.99 13.40
CA PRO A 354 5.78 8.16 14.59
C PRO A 354 4.97 6.86 14.52
N ILE A 355 5.62 5.75 14.87
CA ILE A 355 5.01 4.43 15.01
C ILE A 355 5.55 3.72 16.26
N THR A 356 4.71 2.92 16.90
CA THR A 356 5.07 2.07 18.05
C THR A 356 5.28 0.64 17.58
N PHE A 357 6.50 0.14 17.74
CA PHE A 357 6.84 -1.23 17.38
C PHE A 357 6.71 -2.19 18.57
N ILE A 358 6.05 -3.32 18.34
CA ILE A 358 5.91 -4.42 19.29
C ILE A 358 6.77 -5.58 18.82
N LYS A 359 7.75 -5.99 19.64
CA LYS A 359 8.62 -7.12 19.34
C LYS A 359 7.91 -8.44 19.66
N THR A 360 7.76 -9.31 18.66
CA THR A 360 7.26 -10.67 18.79
C THR A 360 8.28 -11.62 18.16
N TYR A 361 9.44 -11.75 18.79
CA TYR A 361 10.58 -12.44 18.21
C TYR A 361 10.65 -13.87 18.72
N GLY A 362 10.73 -14.81 17.79
CA GLY A 362 10.72 -16.24 18.09
C GLY A 362 11.97 -16.72 18.83
N ALA A 363 13.09 -16.01 18.70
CA ALA A 363 14.33 -16.34 19.41
C ALA A 363 14.21 -16.13 20.93
N SER A 364 15.12 -16.75 21.68
CA SER A 364 15.20 -16.55 23.12
C SER A 364 15.70 -15.14 23.47
N THR A 365 15.38 -14.68 24.67
CA THR A 365 15.89 -13.41 25.23
C THR A 365 17.42 -13.36 25.28
N SER A 366 18.09 -14.50 25.47
CA SER A 366 19.56 -14.59 25.41
C SER A 366 20.12 -14.21 24.03
N ASN A 367 19.33 -14.35 22.96
CA ASN A 367 19.68 -14.01 21.58
C ASN A 367 18.97 -12.73 21.11
N GLY A 368 18.50 -11.88 22.04
CA GLY A 368 17.80 -10.62 21.75
C GLY A 368 16.33 -10.75 21.31
N GLY A 369 15.79 -11.97 21.33
CA GLY A 369 14.39 -12.28 21.03
C GLY A 369 13.47 -12.07 22.24
N THR A 370 12.23 -12.54 22.15
CA THR A 370 11.20 -12.36 23.20
C THR A 370 10.59 -13.67 23.68
N ASN A 371 11.09 -14.83 23.25
CA ASN A 371 10.48 -16.15 23.49
C ASN A 371 9.00 -16.22 23.06
N ALA A 372 8.60 -15.46 22.02
CA ALA A 372 7.20 -15.37 21.64
C ALA A 372 6.65 -16.68 21.08
N THR A 373 5.34 -16.88 21.27
CA THR A 373 4.56 -18.05 20.87
C THR A 373 3.42 -17.68 19.93
N ASN A 374 2.76 -18.66 19.33
CA ASN A 374 1.55 -18.40 18.52
C ASN A 374 0.47 -17.68 19.34
N ALA A 375 0.36 -17.98 20.64
CA ALA A 375 -0.59 -17.32 21.53
C ALA A 375 -0.32 -15.82 21.67
N ASP A 376 0.95 -15.39 21.66
CA ASP A 376 1.31 -13.96 21.70
C ASP A 376 0.91 -13.24 20.40
N ILE A 377 1.07 -13.91 19.25
CA ILE A 377 0.59 -13.40 17.95
C ILE A 377 -0.93 -13.23 17.97
N ILE A 378 -1.66 -14.31 18.30
CA ILE A 378 -3.13 -14.34 18.35
C ILE A 378 -3.65 -13.28 19.32
N SER A 379 -3.08 -13.23 20.53
CA SER A 379 -3.48 -12.26 21.56
C SER A 379 -3.29 -10.84 21.07
N ARG A 380 -2.16 -10.53 20.41
CA ARG A 380 -1.90 -9.18 19.94
C ARG A 380 -2.82 -8.75 18.81
N ILE A 381 -3.09 -9.64 17.85
CA ILE A 381 -4.03 -9.34 16.76
C ILE A 381 -5.44 -9.16 17.33
N ASN A 382 -5.87 -10.00 18.28
CA ASN A 382 -7.17 -9.91 18.93
C ASN A 382 -7.36 -8.65 19.78
N GLU A 383 -6.32 -8.22 20.49
CA GLU A 383 -6.30 -6.94 21.23
C GLU A 383 -6.40 -5.75 20.27
N GLY A 384 -5.65 -5.83 19.17
CA GLY A 384 -5.67 -4.90 18.04
C GLY A 384 -4.28 -4.40 17.65
N VAL A 385 -4.02 -4.32 16.36
CA VAL A 385 -2.76 -3.83 15.77
C VAL A 385 -3.05 -3.35 14.35
N ASN A 386 -2.30 -2.37 13.87
CA ASN A 386 -2.51 -1.84 12.52
C ASN A 386 -1.67 -2.57 11.47
N ILE A 387 -0.41 -2.87 11.78
CA ILE A 387 0.49 -3.60 10.88
C ILE A 387 1.01 -4.85 11.58
N VAL A 388 0.93 -6.01 10.92
CA VAL A 388 1.65 -7.22 11.31
C VAL A 388 2.71 -7.48 10.27
N ASN A 389 3.99 -7.42 10.65
CA ASN A 389 5.09 -7.75 9.77
C ASN A 389 5.72 -9.08 10.20
N TYR A 390 5.56 -10.12 9.40
CA TYR A 390 6.26 -11.38 9.59
C TYR A 390 7.45 -11.47 8.66
N ARG A 391 8.63 -11.72 9.23
CA ARG A 391 9.86 -11.97 8.49
C ARG A 391 10.47 -13.30 8.88
N GLY A 392 10.52 -14.23 7.94
CA GLY A 392 11.04 -15.58 8.18
C GLY A 392 10.74 -16.56 7.06
N HIS A 393 10.80 -17.85 7.41
CA HIS A 393 10.35 -18.94 6.55
C HIS A 393 8.83 -19.00 6.46
N GLY A 394 8.34 -19.42 5.31
CA GLY A 394 6.92 -19.66 5.07
C GLY A 394 6.72 -20.91 4.25
N ASP A 395 5.54 -21.48 4.39
CA ASP A 395 4.94 -22.46 3.49
C ASP A 395 3.55 -21.94 3.12
N TRP A 396 2.82 -22.62 2.25
CA TRP A 396 1.50 -22.19 1.83
C TRP A 396 0.49 -22.04 2.98
N ASP A 397 0.55 -22.88 4.02
CA ASP A 397 -0.36 -22.87 5.16
C ASP A 397 0.22 -22.32 6.47
N GLN A 398 1.47 -21.83 6.47
CA GLN A 398 2.15 -21.51 7.73
C GLN A 398 3.30 -20.49 7.64
N TRP A 399 3.55 -19.85 8.78
CA TRP A 399 4.86 -19.32 9.13
C TRP A 399 5.67 -20.42 9.81
N TRP A 400 6.64 -20.98 9.08
CA TRP A 400 7.27 -22.25 9.42
C TRP A 400 8.33 -22.13 10.52
N ASN A 401 8.25 -23.01 11.54
CA ASN A 401 9.27 -23.24 12.58
C ASN A 401 9.86 -21.93 13.13
N TRP A 402 9.00 -20.98 13.47
CA TRP A 402 9.40 -19.59 13.62
C TRP A 402 9.97 -19.25 15.00
N ASN A 403 9.68 -20.04 16.03
CA ASN A 403 10.09 -19.72 17.40
C ASN A 403 10.92 -20.79 18.11
N SER A 404 11.47 -20.45 19.27
CA SER A 404 12.36 -21.29 20.10
C SER A 404 11.77 -22.65 20.47
N GLN A 405 10.44 -22.78 20.49
CA GLN A 405 9.71 -24.03 20.74
C GLN A 405 9.52 -24.91 19.49
N ASN A 406 10.03 -24.45 18.33
CA ASN A 406 9.81 -25.04 17.02
C ASN A 406 8.34 -25.05 16.57
N GLN A 407 7.54 -24.07 17.02
CA GLN A 407 6.17 -23.92 16.55
C GLN A 407 6.15 -23.31 15.15
N SER A 408 5.19 -23.73 14.35
CA SER A 408 4.72 -23.00 13.18
C SER A 408 3.40 -22.31 13.52
N PHE A 409 3.12 -21.16 12.91
CA PHE A 409 1.80 -20.53 12.94
C PHE A 409 1.03 -20.94 11.69
N TYR A 410 -0.03 -21.74 11.85
CA TYR A 410 -0.79 -22.35 10.75
C TYR A 410 -2.08 -21.57 10.41
N ASN A 411 -2.73 -21.96 9.30
CA ASN A 411 -4.12 -21.59 9.02
C ASN A 411 -5.04 -21.81 10.24
N ASN A 412 -4.92 -22.94 10.92
CA ASN A 412 -5.73 -23.24 12.11
C ASN A 412 -5.46 -22.27 13.29
N ASP A 413 -4.27 -21.67 13.38
CA ASP A 413 -3.99 -20.61 14.37
C ASP A 413 -4.67 -19.29 13.96
N ALA A 414 -4.68 -18.96 12.66
CA ALA A 414 -5.40 -17.81 12.13
C ALA A 414 -6.93 -17.93 12.34
N ASP A 415 -7.49 -19.14 12.28
CA ASP A 415 -8.91 -19.39 12.56
C ASP A 415 -9.32 -19.15 14.03
N LEU A 416 -8.35 -19.06 14.95
CA LEU A 416 -8.58 -18.70 16.36
C LEU A 416 -8.74 -17.19 16.57
N LEU A 417 -8.48 -16.36 15.57
CA LEU A 417 -8.61 -14.91 15.67
C LEU A 417 -10.06 -14.48 15.89
N ARG A 418 -10.25 -13.46 16.73
CA ARG A 418 -11.53 -12.83 17.10
C ARG A 418 -11.44 -11.30 17.06
N ASN A 419 -10.46 -10.77 16.35
CA ASN A 419 -10.17 -9.34 16.25
C ASN A 419 -11.31 -8.57 15.54
N THR A 420 -11.58 -7.36 16.00
CA THR A 420 -12.54 -6.43 15.35
C THR A 420 -11.85 -5.26 14.66
N THR A 421 -10.54 -5.11 14.87
CA THR A 421 -9.66 -4.23 14.10
C THR A 421 -8.80 -5.09 13.18
N TYR A 422 -8.81 -4.81 11.89
CA TYR A 422 -8.21 -5.68 10.87
C TYR A 422 -6.84 -5.15 10.43
N PRO A 423 -5.72 -5.79 10.81
CA PRO A 423 -4.40 -5.31 10.40
C PRO A 423 -4.17 -5.43 8.89
N VAL A 424 -3.18 -4.69 8.42
CA VAL A 424 -2.46 -4.95 7.17
C VAL A 424 -1.28 -5.86 7.49
N ILE A 425 -1.17 -6.99 6.80
CA ILE A 425 -0.12 -7.98 7.02
C ILE A 425 0.93 -7.90 5.93
N PHE A 426 2.18 -7.71 6.32
CA PHE A 426 3.36 -7.92 5.49
C PHE A 426 3.90 -9.32 5.79
N GLY A 427 3.45 -10.31 5.02
CA GLY A 427 3.89 -11.70 5.11
C GLY A 427 5.15 -11.91 4.28
N ILE A 428 6.29 -11.39 4.76
CA ILE A 428 7.56 -11.41 4.04
C ILE A 428 8.24 -12.78 4.23
N ALA A 429 7.72 -13.76 3.49
CA ALA A 429 8.13 -15.16 3.56
C ALA A 429 7.76 -15.91 2.27
N CYS A 430 8.34 -17.10 2.06
CA CYS A 430 8.00 -17.95 0.93
C CYS A 430 6.55 -18.43 0.98
N THR A 431 5.93 -18.52 -0.21
CA THR A 431 4.70 -19.31 -0.48
C THR A 431 3.46 -19.03 0.35
N THR A 432 3.46 -18.11 1.32
CA THR A 432 2.28 -17.83 2.17
C THR A 432 1.08 -17.29 1.37
N ALA A 433 1.28 -16.97 0.09
CA ALA A 433 0.28 -16.54 -0.86
C ALA A 433 0.18 -17.47 -2.08
N ASP A 434 0.60 -18.73 -1.96
CA ASP A 434 0.39 -19.74 -3.00
C ASP A 434 -1.09 -20.11 -3.09
N ILE A 435 -1.87 -19.41 -3.91
CA ILE A 435 -3.32 -19.63 -4.03
C ILE A 435 -3.69 -20.85 -4.91
N ARG A 436 -2.74 -21.76 -5.20
CA ARG A 436 -2.96 -22.83 -6.19
C ARG A 436 -3.41 -24.15 -5.56
N ASN A 437 -4.65 -24.55 -5.82
CA ASN A 437 -5.22 -25.86 -5.47
C ASN A 437 -5.34 -26.14 -3.95
N HIS A 438 -5.31 -25.11 -3.10
CA HIS A 438 -5.52 -25.20 -1.66
C HIS A 438 -5.87 -23.81 -1.11
N THR A 439 -6.22 -23.71 0.18
CA THR A 439 -6.37 -22.42 0.87
C THR A 439 -5.08 -22.06 1.60
N CYS A 440 -4.37 -21.05 1.10
CA CYS A 440 -3.12 -20.60 1.72
C CYS A 440 -3.33 -19.66 2.91
N LEU A 441 -2.24 -19.26 3.57
CA LEU A 441 -2.26 -18.41 4.75
C LEU A 441 -2.86 -17.03 4.43
N LEU A 442 -2.46 -16.42 3.31
CA LEU A 442 -3.07 -15.18 2.79
C LEU A 442 -4.59 -15.32 2.69
N GLU A 443 -5.05 -16.41 2.08
CA GLU A 443 -6.48 -16.64 1.90
C GLU A 443 -7.19 -16.90 3.21
N THR A 444 -6.58 -17.61 4.15
CA THR A 444 -7.15 -17.85 5.48
C THR A 444 -7.40 -16.55 6.21
N PHE A 445 -6.40 -15.66 6.23
CA PHE A 445 -6.52 -14.33 6.85
C PHE A 445 -7.55 -13.43 6.14
N MET A 446 -7.69 -13.56 4.82
CA MET A 446 -8.58 -12.70 4.02
C MET A 446 -10.02 -13.22 3.95
N LYS A 447 -10.25 -14.52 3.75
CA LYS A 447 -11.58 -15.16 3.62
C LYS A 447 -12.36 -15.18 4.94
N SER A 448 -11.67 -15.25 6.07
CA SER A 448 -12.29 -15.27 7.41
C SER A 448 -13.03 -13.96 7.73
N LYS A 449 -14.08 -14.05 8.56
CA LYS A 449 -14.76 -12.88 9.16
C LYS A 449 -13.80 -12.06 10.04
N TYR A 450 -12.82 -12.72 10.64
CA TYR A 450 -11.73 -12.11 11.40
C TYR A 450 -10.48 -12.00 10.52
N GLY A 451 -9.28 -11.83 11.10
CA GLY A 451 -8.04 -11.79 10.33
C GLY A 451 -7.71 -10.39 9.83
N SER A 452 -7.33 -10.25 8.56
CA SER A 452 -6.74 -9.00 8.03
C SER A 452 -7.62 -8.26 7.03
N ALA A 453 -7.34 -6.96 6.85
CA ALA A 453 -7.89 -6.15 5.76
C ALA A 453 -7.01 -6.22 4.50
N ALA A 454 -5.72 -6.54 4.68
CA ALA A 454 -4.81 -6.80 3.58
C ALA A 454 -3.68 -7.75 3.97
N TYR A 455 -3.17 -8.49 2.99
CA TYR A 455 -2.02 -9.37 3.15
C TYR A 455 -1.13 -9.31 1.90
N LEU A 456 0.15 -8.98 2.08
CA LEU A 456 1.18 -9.12 1.06
C LEU A 456 1.95 -10.42 1.28
N GLY A 457 2.10 -11.25 0.25
CA GLY A 457 2.84 -12.51 0.38
C GLY A 457 3.35 -13.06 -0.94
N ALA A 458 4.34 -13.94 -0.87
CA ALA A 458 4.92 -14.59 -2.04
C ALA A 458 4.16 -15.88 -2.42
N THR A 459 4.04 -16.13 -3.72
CA THR A 459 3.35 -17.29 -4.33
C THR A 459 4.27 -18.50 -4.52
N VAL A 460 5.59 -18.28 -4.51
CA VAL A 460 6.65 -19.27 -4.69
C VAL A 460 7.83 -18.95 -3.77
N PRO A 461 8.87 -19.80 -3.68
CA PRO A 461 10.08 -19.45 -2.93
C PRO A 461 10.68 -18.12 -3.39
N SER A 462 11.09 -17.29 -2.43
CA SER A 462 11.63 -15.95 -2.66
C SER A 462 13.02 -15.78 -2.04
N TYR A 463 13.78 -14.78 -2.50
CA TYR A 463 15.16 -14.55 -2.09
C TYR A 463 15.26 -13.76 -0.77
N THR A 464 16.11 -14.24 0.14
CA THR A 464 16.25 -13.75 1.52
C THR A 464 16.65 -12.27 1.58
N GLU A 465 17.74 -11.90 0.90
CA GLU A 465 18.27 -10.54 0.97
C GLU A 465 17.39 -9.54 0.23
N ALA A 466 16.76 -9.94 -0.88
CA ALA A 466 15.78 -9.12 -1.57
C ALA A 466 14.52 -8.87 -0.72
N ASN A 467 14.09 -9.86 0.07
CA ASN A 467 13.02 -9.71 1.06
C ASN A 467 13.42 -8.79 2.22
N HIS A 468 14.66 -8.88 2.72
CA HIS A 468 15.16 -7.95 3.74
C HIS A 468 15.14 -6.49 3.26
N THR A 469 15.59 -6.26 2.03
CA THR A 469 15.54 -4.91 1.44
C THR A 469 14.09 -4.47 1.24
N PHE A 470 13.24 -5.32 0.66
CA PHE A 470 11.82 -5.01 0.43
C PHE A 470 11.07 -4.62 1.70
N ASP A 471 11.20 -5.40 2.77
CA ASP A 471 10.56 -5.15 4.07
C ASP A 471 10.97 -3.78 4.64
N LYS A 472 12.27 -3.46 4.63
CA LYS A 472 12.78 -2.15 5.06
C LYS A 472 12.23 -1.01 4.20
N ILE A 473 12.12 -1.20 2.89
CA ILE A 473 11.57 -0.20 1.97
C ILE A 473 10.08 0.03 2.25
N LEU A 474 9.28 -1.01 2.52
CA LEU A 474 7.86 -0.84 2.87
C LEU A 474 7.68 0.15 4.03
N PHE A 475 8.41 -0.03 5.13
CA PHE A 475 8.32 0.92 6.26
C PHE A 475 8.88 2.31 5.92
N LYS A 476 9.98 2.39 5.17
CA LYS A 476 10.57 3.67 4.75
C LYS A 476 9.60 4.47 3.88
N GLU A 477 8.99 3.85 2.87
CA GLU A 477 8.05 4.51 1.97
C GLU A 477 6.76 4.92 2.66
N LEU A 478 6.24 4.07 3.55
CA LEU A 478 5.05 4.37 4.33
C LEU A 478 5.29 5.56 5.28
N LEU A 479 6.36 5.51 6.07
CA LEU A 479 6.54 6.41 7.22
C LEU A 479 7.34 7.67 6.91
N ASN A 480 8.18 7.66 5.85
CA ASN A 480 8.99 8.81 5.46
C ASN A 480 8.48 9.52 4.20
N ASN A 481 7.91 8.78 3.26
CA ASN A 481 7.44 9.31 1.98
C ASN A 481 5.91 9.34 1.84
N ASN A 482 5.18 8.95 2.89
CA ASN A 482 3.73 9.01 2.96
C ASN A 482 3.03 8.24 1.81
N ILE A 483 3.62 7.11 1.38
CA ILE A 483 2.97 6.19 0.43
C ILE A 483 2.03 5.27 1.22
N VAL A 484 0.83 5.78 1.49
CA VAL A 484 -0.11 5.16 2.44
C VAL A 484 -1.01 4.10 1.81
N ASN A 485 -1.20 4.14 0.50
CA ASN A 485 -2.04 3.19 -0.22
C ASN A 485 -1.30 1.85 -0.38
N VAL A 486 -1.85 0.74 0.15
CA VAL A 486 -1.17 -0.57 0.23
C VAL A 486 -0.63 -1.04 -1.11
N GLY A 487 -1.43 -0.93 -2.16
CA GLY A 487 -1.02 -1.41 -3.48
C GLY A 487 0.06 -0.53 -4.12
N ASN A 488 -0.04 0.80 -4.00
CA ASN A 488 1.06 1.69 -4.42
C ASN A 488 2.31 1.50 -3.55
N LEU A 489 2.16 1.22 -2.25
CA LEU A 489 3.26 0.93 -1.35
C LEU A 489 4.02 -0.32 -1.80
N ASN A 490 3.29 -1.41 -2.05
CA ASN A 490 3.83 -2.66 -2.59
C ASN A 490 4.58 -2.43 -3.91
N LEU A 491 3.93 -1.76 -4.86
CA LEU A 491 4.51 -1.50 -6.18
C LEU A 491 5.77 -0.62 -6.10
N ASN A 492 5.69 0.52 -5.41
CA ASN A 492 6.81 1.44 -5.28
C ASN A 492 7.98 0.79 -4.54
N ALA A 493 7.70 -0.03 -3.52
CA ALA A 493 8.74 -0.74 -2.79
C ALA A 493 9.47 -1.75 -3.67
N HIS A 494 8.76 -2.48 -4.55
CA HIS A 494 9.40 -3.36 -5.53
C HIS A 494 10.24 -2.60 -6.56
N ILE A 495 9.73 -1.50 -7.13
CA ILE A 495 10.49 -0.71 -8.10
C ILE A 495 11.76 -0.13 -7.46
N LYS A 496 11.66 0.38 -6.23
CA LYS A 496 12.83 0.84 -5.46
C LYS A 496 13.79 -0.29 -5.19
N ASN A 497 13.31 -1.45 -4.69
CA ASN A 497 14.15 -2.61 -4.43
C ASN A 497 14.92 -3.07 -5.68
N ILE A 498 14.24 -3.13 -6.83
CA ILE A 498 14.86 -3.47 -8.13
C ILE A 498 15.94 -2.45 -8.50
N SER A 499 15.65 -1.16 -8.38
CA SER A 499 16.59 -0.10 -8.74
C SER A 499 17.79 -0.01 -7.79
N GLU A 500 17.58 -0.25 -6.49
CA GLU A 500 18.59 -0.10 -5.46
C GLU A 500 19.54 -1.29 -5.40
N ARG A 501 19.02 -2.51 -5.55
CA ARG A 501 19.84 -3.73 -5.58
C ARG A 501 20.51 -3.97 -6.93
N GLY A 502 19.81 -3.63 -8.02
CA GLY A 502 20.33 -3.83 -9.38
C GLY A 502 20.59 -5.28 -9.76
N ASP A 503 20.02 -6.24 -9.02
CA ASP A 503 20.20 -7.68 -9.22
C ASP A 503 18.89 -8.36 -9.70
N PHE A 504 18.99 -9.61 -10.13
CA PHE A 504 17.82 -10.36 -10.60
C PHE A 504 16.89 -10.79 -9.45
N THR A 505 17.40 -10.91 -8.21
CA THR A 505 16.65 -11.45 -7.06
C THR A 505 15.49 -10.55 -6.65
N SER A 506 15.70 -9.22 -6.71
CA SER A 506 14.65 -8.23 -6.47
C SER A 506 13.56 -8.24 -7.55
N LYS A 507 13.94 -8.49 -8.82
CA LYS A 507 13.00 -8.66 -9.92
C LYS A 507 12.19 -9.94 -9.73
N ASP A 508 12.84 -11.07 -9.47
CA ASP A 508 12.16 -12.33 -9.20
C ASP A 508 11.17 -12.18 -8.04
N ASN A 509 11.59 -11.60 -6.90
CA ASN A 509 10.70 -11.37 -5.77
C ASN A 509 9.48 -10.50 -6.17
N ALA A 510 9.65 -9.41 -6.93
CA ALA A 510 8.51 -8.60 -7.38
C ALA A 510 7.46 -9.41 -8.15
N PHE A 511 7.91 -10.34 -9.00
CA PHE A 511 7.01 -11.21 -9.74
C PHE A 511 6.42 -12.35 -8.91
N CYS A 512 6.90 -12.60 -7.69
CA CYS A 512 6.36 -13.60 -6.78
C CYS A 512 5.32 -13.05 -5.80
N TYR A 513 5.28 -11.74 -5.56
CA TYR A 513 4.38 -11.18 -4.56
C TYR A 513 3.01 -10.84 -5.14
N ILE A 514 1.95 -11.17 -4.39
CA ILE A 514 0.59 -10.72 -4.66
C ILE A 514 0.09 -9.81 -3.54
N CYS A 515 -0.78 -8.87 -3.92
CA CYS A 515 -1.46 -7.95 -3.03
C CYS A 515 -2.87 -8.50 -2.75
N GLY A 516 -3.01 -9.33 -1.71
CA GLY A 516 -4.26 -9.98 -1.34
C GLY A 516 -5.22 -9.03 -0.63
N ASN A 517 -5.73 -8.03 -1.35
CA ASN A 517 -6.68 -7.04 -0.87
C ASN A 517 -7.23 -6.18 -2.02
N ASP A 518 -8.11 -5.27 -1.65
CA ASP A 518 -8.35 -4.04 -2.40
C ASP A 518 -7.05 -3.21 -2.48
N PRO A 519 -6.40 -3.10 -3.66
CA PRO A 519 -5.15 -2.39 -3.81
C PRO A 519 -5.25 -0.89 -3.48
N ALA A 520 -6.46 -0.30 -3.40
CA ALA A 520 -6.60 1.11 -3.05
C ALA A 520 -6.74 1.41 -1.55
N LEU A 521 -6.75 0.39 -0.68
CA LEU A 521 -6.85 0.57 0.76
C LEU A 521 -5.69 1.44 1.29
N GLU A 522 -6.01 2.45 2.11
CA GLU A 522 -5.02 3.36 2.72
C GLU A 522 -4.66 2.91 4.14
N ILE A 523 -3.39 2.59 4.40
CA ILE A 523 -2.88 2.24 5.72
C ILE A 523 -2.94 3.45 6.65
N TRP A 524 -3.64 3.36 7.78
CA TRP A 524 -3.61 4.40 8.80
C TRP A 524 -2.17 4.63 9.29
N THR A 525 -1.76 5.89 9.42
CA THR A 525 -0.45 6.25 9.99
C THR A 525 -0.58 7.01 11.31
N GLN A 526 -1.81 7.43 11.64
CA GLN A 526 -2.20 8.04 12.90
C GLN A 526 -3.62 7.58 13.25
N ARG A 527 -4.01 7.71 14.52
CA ARG A 527 -5.41 7.43 14.92
C ARG A 527 -6.36 8.28 14.06
N PRO A 528 -7.35 7.65 13.39
CA PRO A 528 -8.29 8.37 12.55
C PRO A 528 -9.02 9.48 13.32
N GLN A 529 -9.14 10.65 12.69
CA GLN A 529 -9.90 11.78 13.21
C GLN A 529 -11.28 11.85 12.55
N THR A 530 -12.23 12.48 13.23
CA THR A 530 -13.53 12.82 12.63
C THR A 530 -13.52 14.26 12.14
N PHE A 531 -14.14 14.54 10.98
CA PHE A 531 -14.43 15.91 10.58
C PHE A 531 -15.35 16.58 11.62
N LYS A 532 -15.03 17.81 12.03
CA LYS A 532 -15.80 18.58 13.02
C LYS A 532 -16.21 19.92 12.43
N ASN A 533 -17.30 20.50 12.94
CA ASN A 533 -17.80 21.82 12.56
C ASN A 533 -17.94 22.01 11.03
N VAL A 534 -18.42 20.97 10.33
CA VAL A 534 -18.69 21.05 8.90
C VAL A 534 -19.97 21.85 8.70
N THR A 535 -19.86 23.00 8.04
CA THR A 535 -21.02 23.85 7.71
C THR A 535 -21.28 23.83 6.22
N VAL A 536 -22.54 23.71 5.84
CA VAL A 536 -22.98 23.74 4.44
C VAL A 536 -23.99 24.86 4.25
N SER A 537 -23.79 25.68 3.23
CA SER A 537 -24.73 26.72 2.85
C SER A 537 -25.00 26.70 1.34
N ASN A 538 -26.26 26.91 0.98
CA ASN A 538 -26.63 27.13 -0.41
C ASN A 538 -26.17 28.51 -0.86
N GLN A 539 -25.50 28.58 -2.00
CA GLN A 539 -25.08 29.80 -2.68
C GLN A 539 -25.60 29.81 -4.13
N ASN A 540 -25.54 30.96 -4.79
CA ASN A 540 -26.07 31.11 -6.16
C ASN A 540 -25.35 30.20 -7.18
N ASP A 541 -24.12 29.77 -6.88
CA ASP A 541 -23.25 28.97 -7.72
C ASP A 541 -23.09 27.50 -7.26
N GLY A 542 -23.90 27.06 -6.28
CA GLY A 542 -23.90 25.69 -5.78
C GLY A 542 -23.98 25.59 -4.26
N ILE A 543 -23.42 24.53 -3.68
CA ILE A 543 -23.25 24.42 -2.23
C ILE A 543 -21.84 24.78 -1.83
N TYR A 544 -21.74 25.60 -0.80
CA TYR A 544 -20.50 25.98 -0.16
C TYR A 544 -20.31 25.15 1.11
N ILE A 545 -19.19 24.45 1.18
CA ILE A 545 -18.81 23.60 2.31
C ILE A 545 -17.60 24.25 2.98
N ASN A 546 -17.69 24.47 4.28
CA ASN A 546 -16.57 24.87 5.11
C ASN A 546 -16.30 23.79 6.16
N VAL A 547 -15.04 23.37 6.26
CA VAL A 547 -14.55 22.31 7.13
C VAL A 547 -13.52 22.93 8.07
N ASP A 548 -13.97 23.30 9.26
CA ASP A 548 -13.17 24.05 10.22
C ASP A 548 -11.82 23.36 10.52
N GLY A 549 -10.73 24.10 10.37
CA GLY A 549 -9.37 23.64 10.68
C GLY A 549 -8.82 22.50 9.81
N VAL A 550 -9.52 22.05 8.76
CA VAL A 550 -9.06 20.94 7.90
C VAL A 550 -8.88 21.42 6.46
N SER A 551 -7.64 21.45 5.99
CA SER A 551 -7.28 21.61 4.57
C SER A 551 -6.92 20.27 3.93
N ASP A 552 -6.61 20.24 2.63
CA ASP A 552 -6.12 19.05 1.91
C ASP A 552 -7.03 17.82 2.12
N TYR A 553 -8.31 18.02 1.78
CA TYR A 553 -9.34 16.99 1.82
C TYR A 553 -9.99 16.84 0.45
N MET A 554 -10.62 15.68 0.25
CA MET A 554 -11.40 15.36 -0.93
C MET A 554 -12.89 15.38 -0.61
N VAL A 555 -13.68 15.84 -1.57
CA VAL A 555 -15.14 15.67 -1.59
C VAL A 555 -15.51 14.75 -2.74
N SER A 556 -16.23 13.68 -2.41
CA SER A 556 -16.82 12.73 -3.37
C SER A 556 -18.31 13.01 -3.50
N VAL A 557 -18.80 13.17 -4.73
CA VAL A 557 -20.24 13.28 -5.03
C VAL A 557 -20.69 11.99 -5.69
N VAL A 558 -21.55 11.26 -4.97
CA VAL A 558 -21.95 9.89 -5.30
C VAL A 558 -23.45 9.89 -5.61
N SER A 559 -23.87 9.25 -6.69
CA SER A 559 -25.30 9.13 -7.01
C SER A 559 -26.06 8.33 -5.95
N LYS A 560 -27.40 8.38 -5.98
CA LYS A 560 -28.22 7.54 -5.10
C LYS A 560 -27.98 6.04 -5.29
N GLU A 561 -27.60 5.63 -6.50
CA GLU A 561 -27.25 4.24 -6.86
C GLU A 561 -25.85 3.84 -6.35
N GLY A 562 -25.04 4.79 -5.86
CA GLY A 562 -23.71 4.52 -5.34
C GLY A 562 -22.57 4.68 -6.34
N GLU A 563 -22.80 5.34 -7.48
CA GLU A 563 -21.77 5.58 -8.49
C GLU A 563 -21.08 6.93 -8.26
N LEU A 564 -19.75 6.99 -8.42
CA LEU A 564 -19.02 8.25 -8.35
C LEU A 564 -19.34 9.10 -9.58
N ARG A 565 -19.97 10.25 -9.35
CA ARG A 565 -20.18 11.25 -10.40
C ARG A 565 -18.88 12.01 -10.68
N TYR A 566 -18.32 12.62 -9.62
CA TYR A 566 -17.03 13.30 -9.66
C TYR A 566 -16.47 13.44 -8.24
N LYS A 567 -15.20 13.85 -8.17
CA LYS A 567 -14.51 14.20 -6.93
C LYS A 567 -13.81 15.53 -7.09
N LYS A 568 -13.62 16.26 -5.99
CA LYS A 568 -12.86 17.51 -5.95
C LYS A 568 -11.98 17.55 -4.72
N THR A 569 -10.74 17.99 -4.86
CA THR A 569 -9.81 18.19 -3.75
C THR A 569 -9.72 19.67 -3.40
N SER A 570 -9.68 20.02 -2.11
CA SER A 570 -9.42 21.38 -1.67
C SER A 570 -8.15 21.46 -0.84
N MET A 571 -7.27 22.39 -1.20
CA MET A 571 -6.09 22.74 -0.41
C MET A 571 -6.40 23.77 0.69
N SER A 572 -7.61 24.31 0.73
CA SER A 572 -8.09 25.20 1.79
C SER A 572 -9.14 24.49 2.66
N ASN A 573 -9.65 25.18 3.67
CA ASN A 573 -10.73 24.69 4.52
C ASN A 573 -12.11 24.72 3.86
N THR A 574 -12.23 25.31 2.67
CA THR A 574 -13.52 25.58 2.04
C THR A 574 -13.56 25.04 0.62
N ILE A 575 -14.74 24.65 0.14
CA ILE A 575 -14.94 24.18 -1.23
C ILE A 575 -16.37 24.46 -1.70
N THR A 576 -16.52 24.95 -2.93
CA THR A 576 -17.82 25.08 -3.59
C THR A 576 -18.03 23.92 -4.56
N LEU A 577 -19.22 23.30 -4.51
CA LEU A 577 -19.68 22.28 -5.45
C LEU A 577 -20.82 22.86 -6.29
N SER A 578 -20.56 23.04 -7.59
CA SER A 578 -21.48 23.69 -8.52
C SER A 578 -22.39 22.74 -9.31
N ASP A 579 -22.02 21.45 -9.39
CA ASP A 579 -22.78 20.43 -10.12
C ASP A 579 -23.16 19.32 -9.14
N TYR A 580 -24.31 19.39 -8.48
CA TYR A 580 -24.80 18.30 -7.63
C TYR A 580 -26.30 18.13 -7.83
N ASN A 581 -26.79 16.90 -7.71
CA ASN A 581 -28.21 16.59 -7.70
C ASN A 581 -28.69 16.51 -6.25
N THR A 582 -29.97 16.81 -6.01
CA THR A 582 -30.60 16.76 -4.68
C THR A 582 -30.55 15.38 -4.02
N GLU A 583 -30.49 14.31 -4.81
CA GLU A 583 -30.40 12.92 -4.34
C GLU A 583 -28.94 12.43 -4.18
N ASP A 584 -27.94 13.25 -4.53
CA ASP A 584 -26.54 12.86 -4.41
C ASP A 584 -26.12 12.75 -2.94
N LEU A 585 -25.28 11.76 -2.67
CA LEU A 585 -24.60 11.57 -1.40
C LEU A 585 -23.23 12.24 -1.48
N ILE A 586 -22.96 13.17 -0.57
CA ILE A 586 -21.70 13.92 -0.56
C ILE A 586 -20.87 13.47 0.63
N TYR A 587 -19.60 13.13 0.39
CA TYR A 587 -18.69 12.65 1.42
C TYR A 587 -17.39 13.44 1.44
N LEU A 588 -16.95 13.80 2.63
CA LEU A 588 -15.59 14.27 2.90
C LEU A 588 -14.68 13.08 3.17
N SER A 589 -13.45 13.11 2.65
CA SER A 589 -12.43 12.10 2.89
C SER A 589 -11.04 12.74 2.96
N LYS A 590 -10.19 12.23 3.84
CA LYS A 590 -8.79 12.64 3.99
C LYS A 590 -8.01 11.48 4.63
N HIS A 591 -6.72 11.36 4.32
CA HIS A 591 -5.84 10.39 5.00
C HIS A 591 -5.85 10.62 6.52
N ASN A 592 -5.93 9.55 7.31
CA ASN A 592 -6.16 9.58 8.77
C ASN A 592 -7.46 10.29 9.21
N TYR A 593 -8.48 10.39 8.36
CA TYR A 593 -9.83 10.82 8.72
C TYR A 593 -10.87 9.76 8.36
N ILE A 594 -11.83 9.56 9.27
CA ILE A 594 -13.02 8.76 8.99
C ILE A 594 -13.86 9.51 7.95
N PRO A 595 -14.27 8.88 6.83
CA PRO A 595 -15.13 9.50 5.85
C PRO A 595 -16.42 10.05 6.48
N PHE A 596 -16.76 11.30 6.15
CA PHE A 596 -17.90 11.99 6.75
C PHE A 596 -18.96 12.29 5.69
N LYS A 597 -20.17 11.77 5.88
CA LYS A 597 -21.31 12.10 5.02
C LYS A 597 -21.81 13.50 5.36
N ILE A 598 -21.87 14.36 4.35
CA ILE A 598 -22.50 15.66 4.47
C ILE A 598 -24.02 15.48 4.42
N GLU A 599 -24.69 16.05 5.42
CA GLU A 599 -26.12 16.28 5.35
C GLU A 599 -26.35 17.66 4.73
N ILE A 600 -26.79 17.66 3.47
CA ILE A 600 -27.33 18.87 2.88
C ILE A 600 -28.68 19.06 3.55
N GLN A 601 -28.77 19.99 4.49
CA GLN A 601 -30.07 20.46 4.90
C GLN A 601 -30.72 21.06 3.66
N ASN A 602 -31.64 20.31 3.06
CA ASN A 602 -32.72 20.90 2.29
C ASN A 602 -33.54 21.71 3.30
N SER A 603 -33.00 22.85 3.74
CA SER A 603 -33.79 23.90 4.33
C SER A 603 -34.68 24.37 3.19
N ASN A 604 -35.77 23.65 2.95
CA ASN A 604 -36.99 24.35 2.64
C ASN A 604 -37.14 25.31 3.83
N PRO A 605 -37.05 26.64 3.65
CA PRO A 605 -36.98 27.60 4.75
C PRO A 605 -38.18 27.51 5.72
N ASN A 606 -39.19 26.71 5.37
CA ASN A 606 -40.39 26.41 6.16
C ASN A 606 -40.44 25.00 6.76
N THR A 607 -39.31 24.26 6.84
CA THR A 607 -39.26 22.97 7.56
C THR A 607 -39.18 23.22 9.06
N ILE A 608 -40.13 22.68 9.83
CA ILE A 608 -40.13 22.76 11.28
C ILE A 608 -39.52 21.49 11.86
N TYR A 609 -38.45 21.65 12.62
CA TYR A 609 -37.82 20.56 13.37
C TYR A 609 -38.27 20.60 14.83
N ILE A 610 -38.73 19.47 15.33
CA ILE A 610 -39.13 19.28 16.73
C ILE A 610 -38.25 18.18 17.34
N GLN A 611 -37.37 18.56 18.27
CA GLN A 611 -36.54 17.62 19.03
C GLN A 611 -36.25 18.16 20.42
N ASN A 612 -35.84 17.28 21.33
CA ASN A 612 -35.50 17.60 22.72
C ASN A 612 -36.56 18.48 23.41
N ARG A 613 -37.83 18.08 23.29
CA ARG A 613 -38.98 18.90 23.70
C ARG A 613 -40.03 18.07 24.42
N VAL A 614 -40.55 18.61 25.51
CA VAL A 614 -41.65 18.01 26.30
C VAL A 614 -42.90 18.87 26.19
N PHE A 615 -44.00 18.29 25.72
CA PHE A 615 -45.31 18.94 25.61
C PHE A 615 -46.16 18.61 26.83
N ASN A 616 -46.53 19.64 27.59
CA ASN A 616 -47.36 19.54 28.80
C ASN A 616 -48.79 20.08 28.62
N GLY A 617 -49.12 20.62 27.44
CA GLY A 617 -50.41 21.22 27.13
C GLY A 617 -50.76 21.09 25.65
N SER A 618 -51.90 21.62 25.24
CA SER A 618 -52.35 21.58 23.84
C SER A 618 -51.54 22.55 22.96
N GLU A 619 -51.00 22.08 21.85
CA GLU A 619 -50.24 22.89 20.90
C GLU A 619 -50.52 22.45 19.46
N ILE A 620 -50.59 23.43 18.55
CA ILE A 620 -50.74 23.20 17.11
C ILE A 620 -49.51 23.80 16.44
N ILE A 621 -48.77 22.97 15.69
CA ILE A 621 -47.57 23.38 14.95
C ILE A 621 -47.89 23.27 13.46
N ASN A 622 -47.70 24.36 12.74
CA ASN A 622 -47.91 24.43 11.29
C ASN A 622 -46.56 24.61 10.60
N GLY A 623 -46.32 23.86 9.53
CA GLY A 623 -45.11 23.97 8.72
C GLY A 623 -45.35 23.39 7.33
N ASP A 624 -44.45 23.68 6.38
CA ASP A 624 -44.57 23.04 5.06
C ASP A 624 -44.18 21.57 5.14
N LYS A 625 -43.05 21.32 5.79
CA LYS A 625 -42.58 20.00 6.20
C LYS A 625 -42.33 20.01 7.71
N ILE A 626 -42.69 18.94 8.41
CA ILE A 626 -42.42 18.81 9.85
C ILE A 626 -41.62 17.53 10.09
N GLU A 627 -40.46 17.64 10.74
CA GLU A 627 -39.71 16.47 11.23
C GLU A 627 -39.67 16.47 12.75
N VAL A 628 -40.02 15.35 13.36
CA VAL A 628 -40.05 15.18 14.83
C VAL A 628 -39.34 13.89 15.25
N GLY A 629 -38.44 13.99 16.24
CA GLY A 629 -37.67 12.84 16.74
C GLY A 629 -36.45 13.23 17.56
N TYR A 630 -35.56 12.27 17.83
CA TYR A 630 -34.38 12.45 18.68
C TYR A 630 -33.29 13.34 18.06
N ASP A 631 -33.05 13.17 16.75
CA ASP A 631 -31.92 13.71 16.00
C ASP A 631 -32.33 14.25 14.61
N VAL A 632 -33.48 14.91 14.52
CA VAL A 632 -34.01 15.39 13.23
C VAL A 632 -33.26 16.60 12.65
N THR A 633 -32.52 17.35 13.47
CA THR A 633 -31.62 18.42 13.04
C THR A 633 -30.42 18.58 13.97
N SER A 634 -29.30 19.04 13.44
CA SER A 634 -28.12 19.45 14.21
C SER A 634 -28.26 20.85 14.85
N SER A 635 -29.28 21.64 14.46
CA SER A 635 -29.48 23.00 14.95
C SER A 635 -30.15 23.11 16.33
N ILE A 636 -30.73 22.01 16.81
CA ILE A 636 -31.32 21.88 18.15
C ILE A 636 -30.49 20.80 18.88
N PRO A 637 -30.34 20.82 20.22
CA PRO A 637 -29.71 19.70 20.92
C PRO A 637 -30.49 18.40 20.71
N TYR A 638 -29.79 17.27 20.61
CA TYR A 638 -30.44 15.96 20.51
C TYR A 638 -31.19 15.61 21.79
N GLY A 639 -32.32 14.94 21.65
CA GLY A 639 -33.13 14.55 22.80
C GLY A 639 -34.55 14.12 22.40
N ASN A 640 -35.19 13.34 23.27
CA ASN A 640 -36.53 12.82 23.00
C ASN A 640 -37.57 13.92 22.87
N VAL A 641 -38.60 13.63 22.09
CA VAL A 641 -39.84 14.41 22.06
C VAL A 641 -40.91 13.65 22.83
N ILE A 642 -41.42 14.25 23.91
CA ILE A 642 -42.36 13.58 24.82
C ILE A 642 -43.65 14.38 24.87
N ILE A 643 -44.78 13.74 24.60
CA ILE A 643 -46.12 14.29 24.85
C ILE A 643 -46.63 13.67 26.15
N ASN A 644 -46.71 14.49 27.20
CA ASN A 644 -47.14 14.03 28.52
C ASN A 644 -48.66 13.79 28.57
N ASN A 645 -49.09 12.94 29.50
CA ASN A 645 -50.50 12.67 29.77
C ASN A 645 -51.32 13.97 29.90
N GLY A 646 -52.43 14.07 29.16
CA GLY A 646 -53.32 15.24 29.14
C GLY A 646 -52.93 16.33 28.13
N ALA A 647 -51.77 16.24 27.48
CA ALA A 647 -51.37 17.15 26.40
C ALA A 647 -51.94 16.73 25.04
N ASN A 648 -52.14 17.69 24.14
CA ASN A 648 -52.63 17.45 22.78
C ASN A 648 -51.70 18.13 21.77
N LEU A 649 -50.89 17.37 21.05
CA LEU A 649 -50.05 17.91 19.97
C LEU A 649 -50.71 17.65 18.63
N ARG A 650 -50.89 18.71 17.84
CA ARG A 650 -51.31 18.61 16.44
C ARG A 650 -50.22 19.16 15.52
N LEU A 651 -49.81 18.38 14.54
CA LEU A 651 -48.85 18.78 13.50
C LEU A 651 -49.62 18.91 12.19
N ASN A 652 -49.61 20.11 11.62
CA ASN A 652 -50.26 20.42 10.35
C ASN A 652 -49.17 20.67 9.29
N SER A 653 -49.07 19.77 8.33
CA SER A 653 -48.10 19.87 7.23
C SER A 653 -48.79 20.12 5.91
N THR A 654 -48.22 20.98 5.06
CA THR A 654 -48.70 21.17 3.68
C THR A 654 -48.06 20.19 2.68
N SER A 655 -47.02 19.45 3.08
CA SER A 655 -46.33 18.47 2.23
C SER A 655 -46.11 17.12 2.92
N GLU A 656 -45.24 17.03 3.92
CA GLU A 656 -44.97 15.79 4.66
C GLU A 656 -44.66 16.01 6.16
N THR A 657 -45.07 15.04 6.99
CA THR A 657 -44.63 14.91 8.38
C THR A 657 -43.82 13.62 8.56
N ILE A 658 -42.58 13.74 9.05
CA ILE A 658 -41.68 12.60 9.31
C ILE A 658 -41.48 12.45 10.82
N ILE A 659 -41.78 11.25 11.33
CA ILE A 659 -41.57 10.89 12.73
C ILE A 659 -40.43 9.88 12.80
N LYS A 660 -39.34 10.24 13.48
CA LYS A 660 -38.17 9.36 13.68
C LYS A 660 -38.19 8.73 15.09
N ASN A 661 -37.16 7.96 15.41
CA ASN A 661 -36.93 7.39 16.74
C ASN A 661 -36.86 8.49 17.82
N GLY A 662 -37.16 8.13 19.08
CA GLY A 662 -37.16 9.06 20.22
C GLY A 662 -38.39 9.97 20.32
N PHE A 663 -39.47 9.65 19.61
CA PHE A 663 -40.78 10.25 19.80
C PHE A 663 -41.66 9.38 20.72
N GLU A 664 -42.14 9.94 21.83
CA GLU A 664 -42.95 9.26 22.84
C GLU A 664 -44.27 10.00 23.09
N CYS A 665 -45.40 9.30 22.92
CA CYS A 665 -46.72 9.79 23.28
C CYS A 665 -47.26 8.98 24.47
N GLN A 666 -47.38 9.61 25.64
CA GLN A 666 -47.81 8.91 26.85
C GLN A 666 -49.30 8.56 26.79
N LYS A 667 -49.67 7.46 27.44
CA LYS A 667 -51.08 7.05 27.58
C LYS A 667 -51.89 8.19 28.23
N GLY A 668 -52.94 8.65 27.54
CA GLY A 668 -53.78 9.77 27.97
C GLY A 668 -53.43 11.11 27.29
N ALA A 669 -52.40 11.15 26.45
CA ALA A 669 -52.13 12.26 25.54
C ALA A 669 -52.76 12.03 24.15
N THR A 670 -52.94 13.10 23.39
CA THR A 670 -53.41 13.04 22.00
C THR A 670 -52.33 13.55 21.06
N PHE A 671 -52.07 12.81 19.99
CA PHE A 671 -51.18 13.22 18.90
C PHE A 671 -51.92 13.10 17.57
N ILE A 672 -51.97 14.19 16.81
CA ILE A 672 -52.68 14.29 15.53
C ILE A 672 -51.68 14.78 14.47
N VAL A 673 -51.65 14.11 13.33
CA VAL A 673 -50.90 14.52 12.14
C VAL A 673 -51.91 14.76 11.03
N GLU A 674 -51.93 15.98 10.49
CA GLU A 674 -52.82 16.46 9.42
C GLU A 674 -52.01 16.92 8.21
#